data_AF-A0A3E1NL20-F1
#
_entry.id   AF-A0A3E1NL20-F1
#
_cell.length_a   1.000
_cell.length_b   1.000
_cell.length_c   1.000
_cell.angle_alpha   90.00
_cell.angle_beta   90.00
_cell.angle_gamma   90.00
#
_symmetry.space_group_name_H-M   'P 1'
#
loop_
_entity.id
_entity.type
_entity.pdbx_description
1 polymer ?
#
loop_
_entity_poly.entity_id
_entity_poly.type
_entity_poly.pdbx_seq_one_letter_code
_entity_poly.pdbx_strand_id
1 'polypeptide(L)'
;MKYLLFLSLAFALLGFKFSNDTAYDIYGTVTDSTGAPIPGVSVNEKGTKHGTSTDAHGNFHLHVKTDSVVLEISYIGYETKEVLAVAGNKLTVQLNASSQVLNEVVVKGYYTASKKDLVGSVRTTAPGMLADKEAQYDMMAAAPLQGRVAGLQVKGHYRKIEEKRFNREGYAHIEENRFMKVKDAPLSTFSIDVDAASYSNIRRFIQAGELPPAGAVRIEEMVNYFHYNYPQPTGSDPFSVNTALSVCPWNTKHQLLQIGLQGKIIPRESLPPANLVFLVDVSGSMMEENKLPLVQSSLKLLTDQLRPEDRVALVAYAGNAGLVLPSTSGAEKNIIKTAIAQLEAGGSTAGGAGIQLAYKVAREQFKAKGNNRVILCTDGDFNVGASSDDALVRMIEKEREGGVFLTVLGFGTGNYQDAKMEQLADKGNGNHAYIDGMNEARKVLGHEFGGTLFTIAKDVKLQLEFNPAQVQGYRLIGYENRMLAKEDFNNDKKDAGELGSGHTVTALYELIPAGAAASELDSVDQLRYQPVAAAASKQPVSKELLNIKLRYKQPDGETSKLIQYAVQPGAVAFDKAPENLRFAAAVAAFGMQLCDSKFRGTLDYNGILKIARNAVGNDTENYRSEFVQLVQKARSLPTASVKHGDDDDDEDE
;
A
#
# COMPACT_ATOMS: atom_id res chain seq x y z
N MET A 1 27.20 -33.26 64.74
CA MET A 1 26.05 -33.10 63.83
C MET A 1 24.83 -32.54 64.58
N LYS A 2 24.95 -31.33 65.14
CA LYS A 2 23.92 -30.66 65.96
C LYS A 2 23.41 -29.34 65.34
N TYR A 3 23.82 -29.02 64.10
CA TYR A 3 23.43 -27.81 63.39
C TYR A 3 22.63 -28.08 62.09
N LEU A 4 22.17 -29.31 61.88
CA LEU A 4 21.38 -29.69 60.68
C LEU A 4 19.89 -29.95 60.94
N LEU A 5 19.41 -29.81 62.19
CA LEU A 5 18.01 -30.07 62.56
C LEU A 5 17.24 -28.82 63.02
N PHE A 6 17.91 -27.66 63.09
CA PHE A 6 17.28 -26.38 63.43
C PHE A 6 17.04 -25.45 62.23
N LEU A 7 17.57 -25.80 61.04
CA LEU A 7 17.37 -24.99 59.82
C LEU A 7 16.13 -25.43 59.01
N SER A 8 15.54 -26.60 59.31
CA SER A 8 14.30 -27.08 58.67
C SER A 8 13.02 -26.63 59.38
N LEU A 9 13.12 -26.03 60.57
CA LEU A 9 11.96 -25.54 61.34
C LEU A 9 11.73 -24.02 61.23
N ALA A 10 12.69 -23.27 60.66
CA ALA A 10 12.58 -21.82 60.46
C ALA A 10 11.99 -21.42 59.09
N PHE A 11 11.77 -22.37 58.17
CA PHE A 11 11.15 -22.12 56.86
C PHE A 11 9.66 -22.51 56.80
N ALA A 12 9.10 -23.04 57.91
CA ALA A 12 7.69 -23.44 58.03
C ALA A 12 6.79 -22.36 58.66
N LEU A 13 7.27 -21.12 58.75
CA LEU A 13 6.52 -19.95 59.27
C LEU A 13 6.54 -18.76 58.27
N LEU A 14 6.54 -19.05 56.97
CA LEU A 14 6.09 -18.05 55.99
C LEU A 14 4.57 -17.99 56.05
N GLY A 15 4.06 -16.85 56.52
CA GLY A 15 2.65 -16.61 56.77
C GLY A 15 1.77 -16.96 55.57
N PHE A 16 0.83 -17.88 55.81
CA PHE A 16 -0.43 -17.88 55.08
C PHE A 16 -1.11 -16.53 55.36
N LYS A 17 -0.89 -15.55 54.47
CA LYS A 17 -1.90 -14.52 54.28
C LYS A 17 -3.09 -15.23 53.66
N PHE A 18 -4.08 -15.56 54.48
CA PHE A 18 -5.45 -15.65 53.99
C PHE A 18 -5.76 -14.30 53.35
N SER A 19 -5.55 -14.18 52.05
CA SER A 19 -6.26 -13.17 51.28
C SER A 19 -7.71 -13.63 51.37
N ASN A 20 -8.49 -12.96 52.21
CA ASN A 20 -9.93 -12.96 52.00
C ASN A 20 -10.12 -12.43 50.58
N ASP A 21 -10.36 -13.33 49.63
CA ASP A 21 -10.82 -12.98 48.30
C ASP A 21 -12.23 -12.44 48.53
N THR A 22 -12.27 -11.14 48.85
CA THR A 22 -13.51 -10.46 49.19
C THR A 22 -14.18 -10.22 47.85
N ALA A 23 -14.96 -11.21 47.41
CA ALA A 23 -15.74 -11.10 46.19
C ALA A 23 -16.88 -10.13 46.47
N TYR A 24 -16.99 -9.12 45.63
CA TYR A 24 -18.09 -8.18 45.64
C TYR A 24 -19.06 -8.52 44.52
N ASP A 25 -20.35 -8.50 44.84
CA ASP A 25 -21.40 -8.77 43.88
C ASP A 25 -21.91 -7.48 43.23
N ILE A 26 -21.89 -7.46 41.91
CA ILE A 26 -22.51 -6.41 41.10
C ILE A 26 -23.76 -6.99 40.44
N TYR A 27 -24.89 -6.34 40.68
CA TYR A 27 -26.18 -6.69 40.08
C TYR A 27 -26.67 -5.54 39.22
N GLY A 28 -27.26 -5.86 38.07
CA GLY A 28 -27.93 -4.84 37.29
C GLY A 28 -28.88 -5.38 36.24
N THR A 29 -29.56 -4.47 35.57
CA THR A 29 -30.49 -4.75 34.48
C THR A 29 -30.14 -3.87 33.28
N VAL A 30 -30.10 -4.47 32.09
CA VAL A 30 -29.88 -3.76 30.82
C VAL A 30 -31.18 -3.66 30.03
N THR A 31 -31.49 -2.45 29.55
CA THR A 31 -32.73 -2.13 28.82
C THR A 31 -32.43 -1.32 27.56
N ASP A 32 -33.36 -1.29 26.62
CA ASP A 32 -33.31 -0.43 25.43
C ASP A 32 -33.88 0.97 25.70
N SER A 33 -33.86 1.84 24.68
CA SER A 33 -34.41 3.20 24.73
C SER A 33 -35.91 3.26 25.08
N THR A 34 -36.64 2.15 24.94
CA THR A 34 -38.07 2.03 25.29
C THR A 34 -38.31 1.48 26.70
N GLY A 35 -37.24 1.05 27.38
CA GLY A 35 -37.30 0.42 28.70
C GLY A 35 -37.54 -1.09 28.67
N ALA A 36 -37.52 -1.73 27.49
CA ALA A 36 -37.63 -3.18 27.36
C ALA A 36 -36.30 -3.86 27.74
N PRO A 37 -36.33 -4.99 28.49
CA PRO A 37 -35.11 -5.70 28.87
C PRO A 37 -34.42 -6.34 27.66
N ILE A 38 -33.08 -6.27 27.62
CA ILE A 38 -32.30 -6.85 26.53
C ILE A 38 -31.59 -8.13 27.02
N PRO A 39 -31.95 -9.31 26.50
CA PRO A 39 -31.28 -10.56 26.84
C PRO A 39 -29.97 -10.78 26.05
N GLY A 40 -28.97 -11.38 26.70
CA GLY A 40 -27.69 -11.74 26.07
C GLY A 40 -26.69 -10.59 25.87
N VAL A 41 -26.89 -9.45 26.54
CA VAL A 41 -25.93 -8.33 26.55
C VAL A 41 -24.65 -8.76 27.26
N SER A 42 -23.48 -8.50 26.67
CA SER A 42 -22.19 -8.78 27.30
C SER A 42 -21.85 -7.68 28.31
N VAL A 43 -21.50 -8.08 29.53
CA VAL A 43 -21.13 -7.19 30.64
C VAL A 43 -19.76 -7.60 31.16
N ASN A 44 -18.71 -6.84 30.81
CA ASN A 44 -17.32 -7.18 31.12
C ASN A 44 -16.67 -6.14 32.05
N GLU A 45 -15.81 -6.58 32.97
CA GLU A 45 -14.92 -5.69 33.73
C GLU A 45 -13.81 -5.18 32.79
N LYS A 46 -13.78 -3.87 32.56
CA LYS A 46 -12.93 -3.24 31.55
C LYS A 46 -11.44 -3.55 31.78
N GLY A 47 -10.76 -4.02 30.72
CA GLY A 47 -9.34 -4.39 30.76
C GLY A 47 -9.08 -5.80 31.27
N THR A 48 -10.12 -6.59 31.56
CA THR A 48 -10.00 -7.98 32.00
C THR A 48 -10.77 -8.95 31.09
N LYS A 49 -10.66 -10.26 31.34
CA LYS A 49 -11.51 -11.30 30.73
C LYS A 49 -12.67 -11.73 31.63
N HIS A 50 -12.88 -11.05 32.76
CA HIS A 50 -13.97 -11.33 33.68
C HIS A 50 -15.24 -10.61 33.21
N GLY A 51 -16.31 -11.36 33.03
CA GLY A 51 -17.58 -10.83 32.55
C GLY A 51 -18.70 -11.86 32.61
N THR A 52 -19.91 -11.40 32.33
CA THR A 52 -21.14 -12.20 32.32
C THR A 52 -22.04 -11.73 31.17
N SER A 53 -23.22 -12.34 31.05
CA SER A 53 -24.24 -11.93 30.08
C SER A 53 -25.59 -11.78 30.73
N THR A 54 -26.46 -10.91 30.21
CA THR A 54 -27.81 -10.73 30.75
C THR A 54 -28.72 -11.93 30.45
N ASP A 55 -29.61 -12.24 31.41
CA ASP A 55 -30.65 -13.28 31.28
C ASP A 55 -31.84 -12.84 30.40
N ALA A 56 -32.87 -13.68 30.29
CA ALA A 56 -34.09 -13.42 29.52
C ALA A 56 -34.87 -12.16 29.98
N HIS A 57 -34.60 -11.67 31.19
CA HIS A 57 -35.20 -10.47 31.77
C HIS A 57 -34.22 -9.29 31.82
N GLY A 58 -33.09 -9.39 31.12
CA GLY A 58 -32.08 -8.34 31.03
C GLY A 58 -31.21 -8.20 32.30
N ASN A 59 -31.33 -9.11 33.26
CA ASN A 59 -30.57 -9.02 34.52
C ASN A 59 -29.20 -9.69 34.39
N PHE A 60 -28.20 -9.15 35.07
CA PHE A 60 -26.88 -9.75 35.18
C PHE A 60 -26.39 -9.76 36.63
N HIS A 61 -25.49 -10.69 36.92
CA HIS A 61 -24.76 -10.81 38.18
C HIS A 61 -23.29 -11.12 37.88
N LEU A 62 -22.39 -10.28 38.41
CA LEU A 62 -20.95 -10.38 38.19
C LEU A 62 -20.21 -10.29 39.53
N HIS A 63 -19.24 -11.19 39.73
CA HIS A 63 -18.38 -11.19 40.92
C HIS A 63 -17.06 -10.48 40.57
N VAL A 64 -16.69 -9.48 41.35
CA VAL A 64 -15.50 -8.65 41.14
C VAL A 64 -14.63 -8.59 42.38
N LYS A 65 -13.34 -8.27 42.20
CA LYS A 65 -12.34 -8.28 43.28
C LYS A 65 -12.25 -6.95 44.04
N THR A 66 -12.86 -5.90 43.51
CA THR A 66 -12.90 -4.56 44.10
C THR A 66 -14.34 -4.12 44.28
N ASP A 67 -14.58 -3.24 45.24
CA ASP A 67 -15.91 -2.69 45.54
C ASP A 67 -16.42 -1.70 44.46
N SER A 68 -15.56 -1.30 43.53
CA SER A 68 -15.89 -0.51 42.35
C SER A 68 -15.08 -0.94 41.13
N VAL A 69 -15.75 -1.03 39.97
CA VAL A 69 -15.16 -1.40 38.67
C VAL A 69 -15.84 -0.63 37.54
N VAL A 70 -15.15 -0.44 36.41
CA VAL A 70 -15.79 0.04 35.18
C VAL A 70 -16.26 -1.16 34.38
N LEU A 71 -17.55 -1.22 34.09
CA LEU A 71 -18.15 -2.22 33.23
C LEU A 71 -18.23 -1.70 31.80
N GLU A 72 -17.81 -2.52 30.84
CA GLU A 72 -18.07 -2.36 29.42
C GLU A 72 -19.28 -3.21 29.05
N ILE A 73 -20.35 -2.56 28.56
CA ILE A 73 -21.62 -3.18 28.24
C ILE A 73 -21.83 -3.07 26.74
N SER A 74 -21.90 -4.21 26.05
CA SER A 74 -22.00 -4.27 24.59
C SER A 74 -23.03 -5.28 24.12
N TYR A 75 -23.74 -4.92 23.06
CA TYR A 75 -24.71 -5.79 22.39
C TYR A 75 -24.84 -5.42 20.92
N ILE A 76 -25.09 -6.42 20.07
CA ILE A 76 -25.17 -6.25 18.62
C ILE A 76 -26.35 -5.32 18.29
N GLY A 77 -26.09 -4.29 17.48
CA GLY A 77 -27.08 -3.28 17.11
C GLY A 77 -27.26 -2.14 18.12
N TYR A 78 -26.42 -2.07 19.16
CA TYR A 78 -26.45 -1.01 20.18
C TYR A 78 -25.07 -0.36 20.35
N GLU A 79 -25.05 0.88 20.84
CA GLU A 79 -23.81 1.57 21.21
C GLU A 79 -23.18 0.92 22.46
N THR A 80 -21.87 0.68 22.43
CA THR A 80 -21.14 0.21 23.61
C THR A 80 -21.11 1.30 24.67
N LYS A 81 -21.42 0.94 25.91
CA LYS A 81 -21.49 1.87 27.03
C LYS A 81 -20.57 1.45 28.17
N GLU A 82 -19.80 2.40 28.67
CA GLU A 82 -18.98 2.20 29.86
C GLU A 82 -19.64 2.82 31.09
N VAL A 83 -19.73 2.06 32.18
CA VAL A 83 -20.42 2.50 33.39
C VAL A 83 -19.61 2.09 34.62
N LEU A 84 -19.38 3.03 35.54
CA LEU A 84 -18.81 2.71 36.85
C LEU A 84 -19.87 1.96 37.69
N ALA A 85 -19.57 0.73 38.07
CA ALA A 85 -20.39 -0.09 38.94
C ALA A 85 -19.78 -0.16 40.34
N VAL A 86 -20.62 -0.01 41.36
CA VAL A 86 -20.22 -0.05 42.78
C VAL A 86 -21.01 -1.15 43.48
N ALA A 87 -20.32 -2.00 44.22
CA ALA A 87 -20.88 -3.13 44.95
C ALA A 87 -22.00 -2.68 45.90
N GLY A 88 -23.12 -3.42 45.90
CA GLY A 88 -24.30 -3.10 46.71
C GLY A 88 -25.31 -2.14 46.08
N ASN A 89 -25.00 -1.50 44.94
CA ASN A 89 -25.94 -0.67 44.20
C ASN A 89 -26.54 -1.45 43.02
N LYS A 90 -27.87 -1.41 42.88
CA LYS A 90 -28.55 -1.98 41.70
C LYS A 90 -28.31 -1.08 40.49
N LEU A 91 -27.58 -1.57 39.50
CA LEU A 91 -27.26 -0.82 38.29
C LEU A 91 -28.37 -0.97 37.25
N THR A 92 -28.85 0.14 36.68
CA THR A 92 -29.74 0.10 35.51
C THR A 92 -29.06 0.79 34.35
N VAL A 93 -28.84 0.06 33.25
CA VAL A 93 -28.14 0.55 32.08
C VAL A 93 -29.07 0.54 30.89
N GLN A 94 -29.28 1.73 30.33
CA GLN A 94 -30.00 1.89 29.08
C GLN A 94 -29.00 1.96 27.91
N LEU A 95 -29.20 1.12 26.90
CA LEU A 95 -28.45 1.12 25.65
C LEU A 95 -29.27 1.78 24.54
N ASN A 96 -28.58 2.56 23.71
CA ASN A 96 -29.17 3.19 22.53
C ASN A 96 -28.92 2.30 21.32
N ALA A 97 -29.94 2.12 20.47
CA ALA A 97 -29.78 1.43 19.19
C ALA A 97 -28.76 2.19 18.34
N SER A 98 -27.77 1.48 17.82
CA SER A 98 -26.78 2.03 16.90
C SER A 98 -27.43 2.26 15.55
N SER A 99 -27.28 3.46 14.97
CA SER A 99 -27.78 3.78 13.63
C SER A 99 -26.96 3.13 12.51
N GLN A 100 -25.99 2.27 12.83
CA GLN A 100 -25.24 1.49 11.86
C GLN A 100 -26.03 0.23 11.48
N VAL A 101 -26.60 0.24 10.28
CA VAL A 101 -27.22 -0.95 9.67
C VAL A 101 -26.14 -2.02 9.51
N LEU A 102 -26.20 -3.06 10.34
CA LEU A 102 -25.42 -4.28 10.18
C LEU A 102 -26.03 -5.10 9.04
N ASN A 103 -25.39 -5.08 7.86
CA ASN A 103 -25.63 -6.10 6.85
C ASN A 103 -24.73 -7.29 7.14
N GLU A 104 -25.36 -8.43 7.45
CA GLU A 104 -24.69 -9.73 7.46
C GLU A 104 -24.20 -10.04 6.04
N VAL A 105 -22.90 -10.35 5.90
CA VAL A 105 -22.36 -10.87 4.64
C VAL A 105 -22.84 -12.31 4.52
N VAL A 106 -23.99 -12.51 3.85
CA VAL A 106 -24.48 -13.86 3.53
C VAL A 106 -23.75 -14.36 2.29
N VAL A 107 -22.63 -15.06 2.49
CA VAL A 107 -22.14 -16.00 1.48
C VAL A 107 -23.06 -17.21 1.51
N LYS A 108 -23.71 -17.52 0.39
CA LYS A 108 -24.46 -18.78 0.24
C LYS A 108 -23.48 -19.94 0.33
N GLY A 109 -23.29 -20.47 1.54
CA GLY A 109 -22.58 -21.72 1.76
C GLY A 109 -23.20 -22.85 0.94
N TYR A 110 -22.35 -23.74 0.43
CA TYR A 110 -22.77 -24.93 -0.29
C TYR A 110 -23.65 -25.83 0.59
N TYR A 111 -24.96 -25.72 0.41
CA TYR A 111 -25.93 -26.79 0.67
C TYR A 111 -27.02 -26.71 -0.40
N THR A 112 -27.20 -27.78 -1.17
CA THR A 112 -28.41 -27.97 -1.98
C THR A 112 -29.60 -28.20 -1.05
N ALA A 113 -30.38 -27.16 -0.80
CA ALA A 113 -31.67 -27.27 -0.12
C ALA A 113 -32.80 -26.72 -1.01
N SER A 114 -33.84 -27.54 -1.13
CA SER A 114 -35.03 -27.35 -1.96
C SER A 114 -35.83 -26.09 -1.57
N LYS A 115 -36.32 -25.36 -2.59
CA LYS A 115 -37.31 -24.27 -2.47
C LYS A 115 -38.61 -24.74 -1.78
N LYS A 116 -39.05 -23.98 -0.78
CA LYS A 116 -40.42 -23.76 -0.23
C LYS A 116 -40.20 -23.06 1.13
N ASP A 117 -40.78 -21.94 1.55
CA ASP A 117 -41.90 -21.11 1.16
C ASP A 117 -41.62 -19.68 1.69
N LEU A 118 -41.93 -18.64 0.93
CA LEU A 118 -41.98 -17.26 1.43
C LEU A 118 -43.20 -16.59 0.81
N VAL A 119 -44.35 -16.81 1.45
CA VAL A 119 -45.59 -16.08 1.21
C VAL A 119 -46.02 -15.50 2.55
N GLY A 120 -46.08 -14.18 2.63
CA GLY A 120 -46.41 -13.47 3.85
C GLY A 120 -46.57 -11.98 3.60
N SER A 121 -47.38 -11.62 2.61
CA SER A 121 -47.86 -10.26 2.41
C SER A 121 -48.73 -9.84 3.59
N VAL A 122 -48.43 -8.71 4.24
CA VAL A 122 -49.46 -7.93 4.94
C VAL A 122 -49.23 -6.45 4.66
N ARG A 123 -50.18 -5.87 3.92
CA ARG A 123 -50.45 -4.42 3.90
C ARG A 123 -51.39 -4.11 5.06
N THR A 124 -51.10 -3.04 5.80
CA THR A 124 -52.11 -2.29 6.56
C THR A 124 -51.86 -0.79 6.38
N THR A 125 -52.91 -0.08 5.95
CA THR A 125 -52.97 1.38 5.84
C THR A 125 -54.08 1.87 6.74
N ALA A 126 -53.82 2.88 7.58
CA ALA A 126 -54.80 3.91 7.97
C ALA A 126 -54.10 5.07 8.73
N PRO A 127 -54.66 6.30 8.70
CA PRO A 127 -53.90 7.56 8.72
C PRO A 127 -54.19 8.47 9.93
N GLY A 128 -53.30 9.45 10.13
CA GLY A 128 -53.65 10.73 10.77
C GLY A 128 -52.85 11.06 12.04
N MET A 129 -51.96 12.06 11.93
CA MET A 129 -52.03 13.34 12.68
C MET A 129 -50.78 14.17 12.37
N LEU A 130 -50.99 15.36 11.80
CA LEU A 130 -50.01 16.44 11.60
C LEU A 130 -50.25 17.51 12.68
N ALA A 131 -49.15 18.04 13.23
CA ALA A 131 -48.92 19.39 13.81
C ALA A 131 -47.86 19.26 14.92
N ASP A 132 -46.77 20.01 15.05
CA ASP A 132 -46.16 21.12 14.30
C ASP A 132 -44.69 21.20 14.76
N LYS A 133 -43.76 21.48 13.83
CA LYS A 133 -42.60 22.40 13.93
C LYS A 133 -41.37 21.92 13.13
N GLU A 134 -41.15 22.67 12.04
CA GLU A 134 -39.90 23.01 11.35
C GLU A 134 -38.94 21.87 10.97
N ALA A 135 -39.16 21.32 9.76
CA ALA A 135 -38.12 20.65 8.98
C ALA A 135 -38.23 21.05 7.50
N GLN A 136 -37.07 21.30 6.92
CA GLN A 136 -36.82 21.64 5.52
C GLN A 136 -37.61 20.73 4.56
N TYR A 137 -38.15 21.33 3.49
CA TYR A 137 -38.91 20.64 2.45
C TYR A 137 -38.09 19.55 1.75
N ASP A 138 -38.35 18.29 2.11
CA ASP A 138 -38.01 17.13 1.29
C ASP A 138 -38.92 17.06 0.07
N MET A 139 -38.33 17.20 -1.12
CA MET A 139 -39.00 17.02 -2.40
C MET A 139 -39.18 15.52 -2.69
N MET A 140 -40.03 14.83 -1.93
CA MET A 140 -40.36 13.43 -2.20
C MET A 140 -41.86 13.12 -2.09
N ALA A 141 -42.72 14.11 -2.33
CA ALA A 141 -44.19 13.93 -2.32
C ALA A 141 -44.87 14.01 -3.70
N ALA A 142 -44.13 14.16 -4.82
CA ALA A 142 -44.73 14.31 -6.15
C ALA A 142 -44.60 13.08 -7.08
N ALA A 143 -43.94 12.00 -6.65
CA ALA A 143 -43.68 10.84 -7.50
C ALA A 143 -44.85 9.85 -7.75
N PRO A 144 -45.99 9.82 -7.01
CA PRO A 144 -47.07 8.86 -7.31
C PRO A 144 -48.24 9.42 -8.13
N LEU A 145 -48.17 10.67 -8.64
CA LEU A 145 -49.26 11.30 -9.41
C LEU A 145 -48.99 11.44 -10.91
N GLN A 146 -47.75 11.24 -11.35
CA GLN A 146 -47.41 11.28 -12.77
C GLN A 146 -47.95 10.00 -13.44
N GLY A 147 -48.99 10.14 -14.28
CA GLY A 147 -49.67 9.04 -14.97
C GLY A 147 -51.07 8.69 -14.44
N ARG A 148 -51.55 9.32 -13.36
CA ARG A 148 -52.94 9.12 -12.84
C ARG A 148 -53.92 10.22 -13.24
N VAL A 149 -53.42 11.32 -13.81
CA VAL A 149 -54.23 12.44 -14.33
C VAL A 149 -53.74 12.76 -15.75
N ALA A 150 -54.65 12.73 -16.73
CA ALA A 150 -54.33 13.10 -18.10
C ALA A 150 -53.99 14.60 -18.17
N GLY A 151 -52.79 14.94 -18.66
CA GLY A 151 -52.37 16.32 -18.93
C GLY A 151 -51.48 17.00 -17.88
N LEU A 152 -51.07 16.32 -16.80
CA LEU A 152 -50.15 16.92 -15.81
C LEU A 152 -48.68 16.83 -16.28
N GLN A 153 -48.09 17.97 -16.66
CA GLN A 153 -46.65 18.10 -16.94
C GLN A 153 -45.94 18.85 -15.81
N VAL A 154 -45.05 18.16 -15.08
CA VAL A 154 -44.17 18.78 -14.09
C VAL A 154 -42.89 19.26 -14.80
N LYS A 155 -42.72 20.57 -14.94
CA LYS A 155 -41.44 21.18 -15.37
C LYS A 155 -40.56 21.41 -14.14
N GLY A 156 -39.74 20.42 -13.80
CA GLY A 156 -38.67 20.56 -12.81
C GLY A 156 -37.41 21.14 -13.44
N HIS A 157 -37.01 22.35 -13.03
CA HIS A 157 -35.67 22.85 -13.29
C HIS A 157 -34.68 22.08 -12.41
N TYR A 158 -34.00 21.09 -12.98
CA TYR A 158 -32.89 20.41 -12.32
C TYR A 158 -31.69 21.37 -12.26
N ARG A 159 -31.48 22.02 -11.12
CA ARG A 159 -30.15 22.53 -10.78
C ARG A 159 -29.33 21.31 -10.34
N LYS A 160 -28.46 20.83 -11.24
CA LYS A 160 -27.48 19.78 -10.93
C LYS A 160 -26.59 20.35 -9.82
N ILE A 161 -26.89 20.03 -8.57
CA ILE A 161 -25.93 20.17 -7.48
C ILE A 161 -24.89 19.12 -7.82
N GLU A 162 -23.76 19.53 -8.40
CA GLU A 162 -22.57 18.70 -8.38
C GLU A 162 -22.25 18.48 -6.90
N GLU A 163 -22.55 17.29 -6.39
CA GLU A 163 -21.91 16.83 -5.17
C GLU A 163 -20.42 16.98 -5.42
N LYS A 164 -19.79 17.96 -4.77
CA LYS A 164 -18.33 17.99 -4.65
C LYS A 164 -17.94 16.68 -3.98
N ARG A 165 -17.57 15.68 -4.79
CA ARG A 165 -16.83 14.52 -4.30
C ARG A 165 -15.56 15.10 -3.67
N PHE A 166 -15.50 15.14 -2.35
CA PHE A 166 -14.29 15.54 -1.65
C PHE A 166 -13.22 14.52 -2.01
N ASN A 167 -12.21 14.95 -2.76
CA ASN A 167 -11.04 14.15 -3.03
C ASN A 167 -10.28 13.97 -1.70
N ARG A 168 -10.16 12.73 -1.24
CA ARG A 168 -9.44 12.33 -0.02
C ARG A 168 -8.18 11.53 -0.34
N GLU A 169 -7.74 11.51 -1.60
CA GLU A 169 -6.52 10.82 -2.00
C GLU A 169 -5.31 11.38 -1.25
N GLY A 170 -4.46 10.48 -0.75
CA GLY A 170 -3.31 10.81 0.09
C GLY A 170 -1.99 10.47 -0.60
N TYR A 171 -1.12 11.47 -0.78
CA TYR A 171 0.21 11.34 -1.37
C TYR A 171 1.27 11.87 -0.41
N ALA A 172 2.42 11.20 -0.35
CA ALA A 172 3.54 11.70 0.44
C ALA A 172 4.15 12.96 -0.20
N HIS A 173 4.70 13.85 0.64
CA HIS A 173 5.53 14.92 0.15
C HIS A 173 6.89 14.34 -0.28
N ILE A 174 7.33 14.68 -1.49
CA ILE A 174 8.60 14.23 -2.06
C ILE A 174 9.56 15.42 -2.11
N GLU A 175 10.65 15.33 -1.35
CA GLU A 175 11.77 16.25 -1.47
C GLU A 175 12.80 15.67 -2.44
N GLU A 176 12.90 16.23 -3.65
CA GLU A 176 13.80 15.73 -4.68
C GLU A 176 15.27 15.67 -4.23
N ASN A 177 15.94 14.57 -4.58
CA ASN A 177 17.37 14.41 -4.35
C ASN A 177 18.17 15.58 -4.96
N ARG A 178 19.02 16.22 -4.16
CA ARG A 178 19.89 17.32 -4.58
C ARG A 178 21.23 16.85 -5.14
N PHE A 179 21.97 17.75 -5.77
CA PHE A 179 23.36 17.48 -6.13
C PHE A 179 24.24 17.39 -4.89
N MET A 180 25.04 16.33 -4.84
CA MET A 180 26.01 16.06 -3.79
C MET A 180 27.41 16.24 -4.35
N LYS A 181 28.28 16.95 -3.62
CA LYS A 181 29.68 17.12 -3.98
C LYS A 181 30.46 15.86 -3.60
N VAL A 182 31.17 15.26 -4.56
CA VAL A 182 31.88 13.98 -4.35
C VAL A 182 32.93 14.07 -3.25
N LYS A 183 33.60 15.22 -3.11
CA LYS A 183 34.61 15.41 -2.06
C LYS A 183 34.04 15.38 -0.65
N ASP A 184 32.75 15.73 -0.49
CA ASP A 184 32.10 15.83 0.81
C ASP A 184 31.29 14.54 1.10
N ALA A 185 30.63 14.00 0.07
CA ALA A 185 29.82 12.79 0.13
C ALA A 185 30.18 11.83 -1.02
N PRO A 186 31.29 11.07 -0.94
CA PRO A 186 31.76 10.22 -2.05
C PRO A 186 30.92 8.96 -2.29
N LEU A 187 29.96 8.67 -1.41
CA LEU A 187 29.13 7.46 -1.45
C LEU A 187 27.65 7.81 -1.61
N SER A 188 26.96 7.12 -2.52
CA SER A 188 25.50 7.11 -2.63
C SER A 188 24.99 5.71 -2.37
N THR A 189 24.12 5.52 -1.37
CA THR A 189 23.61 4.20 -0.95
C THR A 189 22.09 4.18 -1.00
N PHE A 190 21.52 3.17 -1.64
CA PHE A 190 20.05 3.04 -1.78
C PHE A 190 19.63 1.58 -1.95
N SER A 191 18.35 1.32 -1.66
CA SER A 191 17.66 0.06 -1.89
C SER A 191 17.18 -0.05 -3.34
N ILE A 192 17.13 -1.25 -3.91
CA ILE A 192 16.57 -1.46 -5.27
C ILE A 192 15.05 -1.56 -5.31
N ASP A 193 14.39 -1.40 -4.16
CA ASP A 193 12.96 -1.62 -4.02
C ASP A 193 12.18 -0.62 -4.87
N VAL A 194 11.49 -1.10 -5.89
CA VAL A 194 10.76 -0.27 -6.86
C VAL A 194 9.40 -0.86 -7.15
N ASP A 195 8.39 -0.02 -7.02
CA ASP A 195 7.01 -0.30 -7.41
C ASP A 195 6.69 0.36 -8.76
N ALA A 196 5.46 0.15 -9.22
CA ALA A 196 4.98 0.63 -10.51
C ALA A 196 3.69 1.47 -10.39
N ALA A 197 3.19 1.67 -9.17
CA ALA A 197 1.87 2.25 -8.90
C ALA A 197 1.75 3.71 -9.37
N SER A 198 2.80 4.52 -9.17
CA SER A 198 2.90 5.92 -9.58
C SER A 198 2.59 6.11 -11.06
N TYR A 199 3.17 5.29 -11.94
CA TYR A 199 2.97 5.45 -13.39
C TYR A 199 1.50 5.24 -13.79
N SER A 200 0.86 4.19 -13.29
CA SER A 200 -0.54 3.88 -13.56
C SER A 200 -1.47 4.96 -12.99
N ASN A 201 -1.14 5.52 -11.82
CA ASN A 201 -1.88 6.63 -11.26
C ASN A 201 -1.71 7.93 -12.07
N ILE A 202 -0.50 8.25 -12.53
CA ILE A 202 -0.24 9.37 -13.45
C ILE A 202 -1.03 9.18 -14.74
N ARG A 203 -1.03 7.96 -15.29
CA ARG A 203 -1.78 7.62 -16.50
C ARG A 203 -3.26 7.91 -16.31
N ARG A 204 -3.84 7.49 -15.19
CA ARG A 204 -5.22 7.80 -14.82
C ARG A 204 -5.51 9.31 -14.82
N PHE A 205 -4.71 10.13 -14.12
CA PHE A 205 -4.91 11.59 -14.07
C PHE A 205 -4.93 12.20 -15.48
N ILE A 206 -3.91 11.90 -16.27
CA ILE A 206 -3.78 12.44 -17.63
C ILE A 206 -4.91 11.92 -18.52
N GLN A 207 -5.35 10.67 -18.33
CA GLN A 207 -6.49 10.12 -19.04
C GLN A 207 -7.81 10.83 -18.67
N ALA A 208 -7.98 11.23 -17.42
CA ALA A 208 -9.10 12.05 -16.94
C ALA A 208 -9.04 13.51 -17.41
N GLY A 209 -7.92 13.94 -18.01
CA GLY A 209 -7.76 15.31 -18.52
C GLY A 209 -7.16 16.28 -17.50
N GLU A 210 -6.51 15.75 -16.46
CA GLU A 210 -5.88 16.53 -15.39
C GLU A 210 -4.39 16.16 -15.26
N LEU A 211 -3.58 17.10 -14.77
CA LEU A 211 -2.21 16.79 -14.38
C LEU A 211 -2.20 16.22 -12.97
N PRO A 212 -1.35 15.21 -12.67
CA PRO A 212 -1.23 14.66 -11.33
C PRO A 212 -0.67 15.70 -10.37
N PRO A 213 -1.01 15.65 -9.06
CA PRO A 213 -0.29 16.41 -8.05
C PRO A 213 1.17 15.94 -7.98
N ALA A 214 2.10 16.82 -7.64
CA ALA A 214 3.54 16.50 -7.61
C ALA A 214 3.89 15.30 -6.72
N GLY A 215 3.21 15.13 -5.58
CA GLY A 215 3.41 13.99 -4.67
C GLY A 215 2.99 12.63 -5.24
N ALA A 216 2.21 12.61 -6.33
CA ALA A 216 1.87 11.38 -7.04
C ALA A 216 2.94 10.98 -8.08
N VAL A 217 3.98 11.79 -8.27
CA VAL A 217 5.00 11.59 -9.30
C VAL A 217 6.29 11.05 -8.69
N ARG A 218 6.39 9.73 -8.61
CA ARG A 218 7.64 9.02 -8.25
C ARG A 218 8.41 8.62 -9.50
N ILE A 219 9.54 9.28 -9.76
CA ILE A 219 10.27 9.17 -11.03
C ILE A 219 10.89 7.79 -11.20
N GLU A 220 11.40 7.20 -10.12
CA GLU A 220 11.96 5.85 -10.10
C GLU A 220 10.91 4.80 -10.49
N GLU A 221 9.68 4.90 -9.98
CA GLU A 221 8.59 4.00 -10.35
C GLU A 221 8.18 4.18 -11.82
N MET A 222 8.14 5.43 -12.30
CA MET A 222 7.88 5.69 -13.72
C MET A 222 8.93 5.05 -14.61
N VAL A 223 10.22 5.19 -14.28
CA VAL A 223 11.32 4.58 -15.04
C VAL A 223 11.23 3.05 -14.99
N ASN A 224 10.92 2.48 -13.82
CA ASN A 224 10.85 1.03 -13.60
C ASN A 224 9.54 0.36 -14.04
N TYR A 225 8.52 1.14 -14.40
CA TYR A 225 7.30 0.61 -15.03
C TYR A 225 7.59 -0.11 -16.37
N PHE A 226 8.65 0.28 -17.08
CA PHE A 226 8.95 -0.23 -18.42
C PHE A 226 9.97 -1.35 -18.43
N HIS A 227 9.82 -2.26 -19.39
CA HIS A 227 10.81 -3.29 -19.63
C HIS A 227 12.04 -2.72 -20.36
N TYR A 228 13.22 -3.18 -19.97
CA TYR A 228 14.49 -2.87 -20.60
C TYR A 228 15.20 -4.17 -20.97
N ASN A 229 15.79 -4.20 -22.16
CA ASN A 229 16.45 -5.40 -22.69
C ASN A 229 17.86 -5.55 -22.11
N TYR A 230 17.95 -5.86 -20.81
CA TYR A 230 19.22 -6.12 -20.15
C TYR A 230 19.64 -7.59 -20.33
N PRO A 231 20.93 -7.86 -20.57
CA PRO A 231 21.47 -9.22 -20.61
C PRO A 231 21.15 -10.02 -19.34
N GLN A 232 20.77 -11.29 -19.49
CA GLN A 232 20.61 -12.21 -18.35
C GLN A 232 21.97 -12.48 -17.66
N PRO A 233 21.99 -12.77 -16.35
CA PRO A 233 23.21 -13.18 -15.67
C PRO A 233 23.78 -14.48 -16.25
N THR A 234 25.09 -14.49 -16.51
CA THR A 234 25.83 -15.64 -17.06
C THR A 234 26.60 -16.42 -15.99
N GLY A 235 26.79 -15.84 -14.81
CA GLY A 235 27.53 -16.43 -13.69
C GLY A 235 26.64 -17.11 -12.64
N SER A 236 27.21 -17.28 -11.44
CA SER A 236 26.50 -17.84 -10.27
C SER A 236 25.59 -16.83 -9.57
N ASP A 237 25.80 -15.54 -9.80
CA ASP A 237 25.02 -14.48 -9.18
C ASP A 237 23.61 -14.42 -9.78
N PRO A 238 22.58 -14.09 -8.98
CA PRO A 238 21.19 -14.14 -9.42
C PRO A 238 20.79 -12.98 -10.33
N PHE A 239 21.69 -12.04 -10.62
CA PHE A 239 21.41 -10.89 -11.47
C PHE A 239 22.65 -10.38 -12.21
N SER A 240 22.43 -9.68 -13.32
CA SER A 240 23.47 -8.94 -14.05
C SER A 240 23.41 -7.44 -13.72
N VAL A 241 24.55 -6.76 -13.80
CA VAL A 241 24.67 -5.30 -13.65
C VAL A 241 25.12 -4.72 -14.98
N ASN A 242 24.38 -3.75 -15.49
CA ASN A 242 24.56 -3.14 -16.80
C ASN A 242 24.67 -1.63 -16.64
N THR A 243 25.59 -1.00 -17.38
CA THR A 243 25.76 0.45 -17.31
C THR A 243 25.81 1.08 -18.70
N ALA A 244 25.26 2.28 -18.81
CA ALA A 244 25.35 3.10 -20.01
C ALA A 244 25.55 4.57 -19.62
N LEU A 245 26.48 5.24 -20.29
CA LEU A 245 26.86 6.62 -19.98
C LEU A 245 26.74 7.50 -21.22
N SER A 246 26.05 8.64 -21.09
CA SER A 246 25.87 9.59 -22.18
C SER A 246 25.98 11.03 -21.70
N VAL A 247 26.05 11.99 -22.62
CA VAL A 247 25.78 13.40 -22.32
C VAL A 247 24.32 13.52 -21.86
N CYS A 248 24.09 14.27 -20.78
CA CYS A 248 22.74 14.46 -20.25
C CYS A 248 21.88 15.31 -21.21
N PRO A 249 20.65 14.88 -21.56
CA PRO A 249 19.86 15.54 -22.60
C PRO A 249 19.17 16.84 -22.14
N TRP A 250 18.96 17.04 -20.84
CA TRP A 250 18.39 18.28 -20.29
C TRP A 250 19.45 19.28 -19.81
N ASN A 251 20.69 18.82 -19.60
CA ASN A 251 21.86 19.66 -19.31
C ASN A 251 23.13 19.10 -19.96
N THR A 252 23.55 19.64 -21.10
CA THR A 252 24.67 19.10 -21.89
C THR A 252 26.04 19.26 -21.24
N LYS A 253 26.16 20.00 -20.13
CA LYS A 253 27.39 20.08 -19.33
C LYS A 253 27.53 18.88 -18.39
N HIS A 254 26.44 18.16 -18.15
CA HIS A 254 26.39 16.99 -17.28
C HIS A 254 26.41 15.70 -18.11
N GLN A 255 26.63 14.59 -17.43
CA GLN A 255 26.50 13.25 -17.97
C GLN A 255 25.31 12.54 -17.32
N LEU A 256 24.69 11.62 -18.05
CA LEU A 256 23.63 10.76 -17.55
C LEU A 256 24.12 9.32 -17.56
N LEU A 257 24.17 8.72 -16.38
CA LEU A 257 24.52 7.32 -16.16
C LEU A 257 23.25 6.52 -15.87
N GLN A 258 23.02 5.46 -16.64
CA GLN A 258 22.03 4.43 -16.32
C GLN A 258 22.73 3.22 -15.70
N ILE A 259 22.15 2.69 -14.63
CA ILE A 259 22.51 1.42 -14.00
C ILE A 259 21.28 0.52 -14.07
N GLY A 260 21.39 -0.60 -14.77
CA GLY A 260 20.33 -1.58 -14.96
C GLY A 260 20.67 -2.92 -14.34
N LEU A 261 19.80 -3.44 -13.49
CA LEU A 261 19.86 -4.78 -12.92
C LEU A 261 18.89 -5.70 -13.66
N GLN A 262 19.33 -6.91 -13.99
CA GLN A 262 18.47 -7.96 -14.54
C GLN A 262 18.51 -9.18 -13.65
N GLY A 263 17.41 -9.44 -12.95
CA GLY A 263 17.20 -10.69 -12.23
C GLY A 263 17.11 -11.87 -13.18
N LYS A 264 17.68 -13.01 -12.78
CA LYS A 264 17.61 -14.26 -13.52
C LYS A 264 16.16 -14.69 -13.74
N ILE A 265 15.81 -14.96 -14.98
CA ILE A 265 14.51 -15.56 -15.33
C ILE A 265 14.54 -17.05 -14.96
N ILE A 266 13.59 -17.46 -14.12
CA ILE A 266 13.35 -18.84 -13.74
C ILE A 266 12.13 -19.30 -14.52
N PRO A 267 12.24 -20.40 -15.29
CA PRO A 267 11.11 -20.95 -16.02
C PRO A 267 9.95 -21.23 -15.08
N ARG A 268 8.73 -20.98 -15.55
CA ARG A 268 7.51 -21.09 -14.73
C ARG A 268 7.34 -22.48 -14.12
N GLU A 269 7.73 -23.51 -14.85
CA GLU A 269 7.67 -24.91 -14.45
C GLU A 269 8.64 -25.23 -13.31
N SER A 270 9.67 -24.41 -13.13
CA SER A 270 10.68 -24.52 -12.06
C SER A 270 10.35 -23.67 -10.84
N LEU A 271 9.27 -22.89 -10.88
CA LEU A 271 8.87 -22.06 -9.74
C LEU A 271 8.26 -22.92 -8.64
N PRO A 272 8.53 -22.61 -7.36
CA PRO A 272 7.89 -23.33 -6.28
C PRO A 272 6.37 -23.12 -6.25
N PRO A 273 5.60 -24.05 -5.66
CA PRO A 273 4.14 -23.92 -5.58
C PRO A 273 3.73 -22.70 -4.75
N ALA A 274 2.71 -21.98 -5.20
CA ALA A 274 2.15 -20.84 -4.51
C ALA A 274 1.03 -21.22 -3.53
N ASN A 275 0.93 -20.47 -2.44
CA ASN A 275 -0.16 -20.46 -1.47
C ASN A 275 -0.61 -19.00 -1.34
N LEU A 276 -1.68 -18.65 -2.05
CA LEU A 276 -2.17 -17.28 -2.16
C LEU A 276 -3.45 -17.12 -1.35
N VAL A 277 -3.57 -16.02 -0.61
CA VAL A 277 -4.82 -15.60 0.03
C VAL A 277 -5.25 -14.28 -0.57
N PHE A 278 -6.35 -14.28 -1.31
CA PHE A 278 -6.98 -13.07 -1.80
C PHE A 278 -7.73 -12.43 -0.64
N LEU A 279 -7.32 -11.23 -0.24
CA LEU A 279 -7.99 -10.42 0.77
C LEU A 279 -8.67 -9.25 0.07
N VAL A 280 -9.99 -9.31 -0.06
CA VAL A 280 -10.75 -8.39 -0.90
C VAL A 280 -11.65 -7.49 -0.05
N ASP A 281 -11.48 -6.18 -0.23
CA ASP A 281 -12.41 -5.17 0.25
C ASP A 281 -13.72 -5.28 -0.53
N VAL A 282 -14.82 -5.47 0.19
CA VAL A 282 -16.18 -5.47 -0.36
C VAL A 282 -17.05 -4.42 0.34
N SER A 283 -16.46 -3.36 0.88
CA SER A 283 -17.20 -2.24 1.47
C SER A 283 -18.05 -1.51 0.43
N GLY A 284 -19.02 -0.71 0.88
CA GLY A 284 -19.91 0.03 -0.02
C GLY A 284 -19.19 0.99 -0.98
N SER A 285 -18.00 1.48 -0.64
CA SER A 285 -17.19 2.33 -1.54
C SER A 285 -16.70 1.58 -2.77
N MET A 286 -16.63 0.24 -2.71
CA MET A 286 -16.13 -0.64 -3.78
C MET A 286 -17.14 -0.92 -4.90
N MET A 287 -18.36 -0.35 -4.85
CA MET A 287 -19.43 -0.60 -5.82
C MET A 287 -19.14 -0.09 -7.26
N GLU A 288 -18.23 0.87 -7.43
CA GLU A 288 -17.95 1.46 -8.74
C GLU A 288 -17.25 0.48 -9.71
N GLU A 289 -17.48 0.60 -11.01
CA GLU A 289 -16.94 -0.30 -12.06
C GLU A 289 -15.41 -0.44 -12.02
N ASN A 290 -14.69 0.63 -11.68
CA ASN A 290 -13.23 0.65 -11.55
C ASN A 290 -12.72 0.15 -10.17
N LYS A 291 -13.60 -0.45 -9.34
CA LYS A 291 -13.29 -1.02 -8.02
C LYS A 291 -13.60 -2.51 -7.97
N LEU A 292 -14.61 -2.98 -7.22
CA LEU A 292 -14.88 -4.42 -7.05
C LEU A 292 -15.07 -5.17 -8.38
N PRO A 293 -15.81 -4.65 -9.38
CA PRO A 293 -15.91 -5.32 -10.68
C PRO A 293 -14.55 -5.47 -11.39
N LEU A 294 -13.68 -4.46 -11.27
CA LEU A 294 -12.31 -4.52 -11.76
C LEU A 294 -11.45 -5.50 -10.95
N VAL A 295 -11.58 -5.54 -9.61
CA VAL A 295 -10.95 -6.55 -8.74
C VAL A 295 -11.34 -7.96 -9.17
N GLN A 296 -12.64 -8.21 -9.34
CA GLN A 296 -13.14 -9.52 -9.76
C GLN A 296 -12.56 -9.94 -11.11
N SER A 297 -12.51 -9.02 -12.08
CA SER A 297 -11.93 -9.27 -13.40
C SER A 297 -10.42 -9.54 -13.33
N SER A 298 -9.72 -8.79 -12.48
CA SER A 298 -8.28 -8.92 -12.24
C SER A 298 -7.92 -10.26 -11.58
N LEU A 299 -8.64 -10.65 -10.52
CA LEU A 299 -8.41 -11.92 -9.83
C LEU A 299 -8.80 -13.14 -10.68
N LYS A 300 -9.79 -13.01 -11.57
CA LYS A 300 -10.11 -14.06 -12.56
C LYS A 300 -8.95 -14.28 -13.53
N LEU A 301 -8.27 -13.21 -13.97
CA LEU A 301 -7.08 -13.29 -14.82
C LEU A 301 -5.92 -13.97 -14.09
N LEU A 302 -5.68 -13.62 -12.83
CA LEU A 302 -4.69 -14.32 -12.00
C LEU A 302 -5.03 -15.81 -11.84
N THR A 303 -6.32 -16.13 -11.62
CA THR A 303 -6.80 -17.51 -11.47
C THR A 303 -6.47 -18.36 -12.70
N ASP A 304 -6.49 -17.78 -13.91
CA ASP A 304 -6.11 -18.49 -15.12
C ASP A 304 -4.64 -18.88 -15.17
N GLN A 305 -3.78 -18.16 -14.44
CA GLN A 305 -2.35 -18.43 -14.33
C GLN A 305 -2.00 -19.45 -13.22
N LEU A 306 -2.95 -19.92 -12.44
CA LEU A 306 -2.65 -20.92 -11.41
C LEU A 306 -2.35 -22.29 -12.01
N ARG A 307 -1.37 -22.97 -11.41
CA ARG A 307 -1.03 -24.36 -11.70
C ARG A 307 -1.76 -25.30 -10.72
N PRO A 308 -1.89 -26.59 -11.04
CA PRO A 308 -2.53 -27.57 -10.16
C PRO A 308 -1.96 -27.63 -8.73
N GLU A 309 -0.66 -27.43 -8.58
CA GLU A 309 0.07 -27.43 -7.31
C GLU A 309 -0.09 -26.14 -6.48
N ASP A 310 -0.54 -25.06 -7.12
CA ASP A 310 -0.83 -23.79 -6.47
C ASP A 310 -2.15 -23.89 -5.69
N ARG A 311 -2.29 -23.07 -4.64
CA ARG A 311 -3.52 -22.97 -3.85
C ARG A 311 -3.95 -21.54 -3.65
N VAL A 312 -5.28 -21.34 -3.63
CA VAL A 312 -5.93 -20.05 -3.38
C VAL A 312 -6.97 -20.20 -2.29
N ALA A 313 -7.00 -19.25 -1.35
CA ALA A 313 -8.14 -18.97 -0.50
C ALA A 313 -8.65 -17.54 -0.74
N LEU A 314 -9.92 -17.27 -0.42
CA LEU A 314 -10.53 -15.95 -0.58
C LEU A 314 -11.14 -15.51 0.75
N VAL A 315 -10.66 -14.39 1.27
CA VAL A 315 -11.19 -13.68 2.42
C VAL A 315 -11.78 -12.37 1.92
N ALA A 316 -13.02 -12.08 2.29
CA ALA A 316 -13.65 -10.80 2.03
C ALA A 316 -13.83 -10.04 3.35
N TYR A 317 -13.73 -8.72 3.29
CA TYR A 317 -14.04 -7.87 4.43
C TYR A 317 -14.88 -6.66 4.01
N ALA A 318 -15.92 -6.43 4.80
CA ALA A 318 -16.67 -5.18 4.89
C ALA A 318 -16.97 -5.02 6.38
N GLY A 319 -18.22 -4.91 6.84
CA GLY A 319 -18.52 -4.70 8.27
C GLY A 319 -17.99 -5.82 9.18
N ASN A 320 -17.77 -7.00 8.62
CA ASN A 320 -17.07 -8.14 9.22
C ASN A 320 -16.14 -8.78 8.19
N ALA A 321 -15.17 -9.58 8.68
CA ALA A 321 -14.30 -10.41 7.85
C ALA A 321 -14.84 -11.84 7.76
N GLY A 322 -14.77 -12.45 6.57
CA GLY A 322 -15.26 -13.80 6.31
C GLY A 322 -14.43 -14.57 5.29
N LEU A 323 -14.28 -15.88 5.52
CA LEU A 323 -13.68 -16.80 4.56
C LEU A 323 -14.73 -17.20 3.52
N VAL A 324 -14.58 -16.69 2.29
CA VAL A 324 -15.50 -16.94 1.16
C VAL A 324 -15.14 -18.24 0.45
N LEU A 325 -13.84 -18.51 0.30
CA LEU A 325 -13.33 -19.72 -0.34
C LEU A 325 -12.23 -20.35 0.54
N PRO A 326 -12.39 -21.58 1.04
CA PRO A 326 -11.30 -22.30 1.70
C PRO A 326 -10.19 -22.63 0.70
N SER A 327 -9.02 -23.04 1.21
CA SER A 327 -7.88 -23.38 0.37
C SER A 327 -8.24 -24.37 -0.74
N THR A 328 -8.16 -23.90 -1.97
CA THR A 328 -8.61 -24.59 -3.18
C THR A 328 -7.45 -24.71 -4.15
N SER A 329 -7.30 -25.87 -4.79
CA SER A 329 -6.24 -26.09 -5.80
C SER A 329 -6.45 -25.18 -7.02
N GLY A 330 -5.35 -24.70 -7.60
CA GLY A 330 -5.36 -23.97 -8.87
C GLY A 330 -5.89 -24.78 -10.07
N ALA A 331 -6.05 -26.10 -9.93
CA ALA A 331 -6.77 -26.92 -10.92
C ALA A 331 -8.27 -26.60 -10.95
N GLU A 332 -8.87 -26.21 -9.82
CA GLU A 332 -10.30 -25.95 -9.64
C GLU A 332 -10.69 -24.52 -10.04
N LYS A 333 -10.23 -24.07 -11.22
CA LYS A 333 -10.38 -22.67 -11.68
C LYS A 333 -11.83 -22.20 -11.67
N ASN A 334 -12.77 -23.06 -12.03
CA ASN A 334 -14.19 -22.70 -12.07
C ASN A 334 -14.75 -22.42 -10.67
N ILE A 335 -14.33 -23.18 -9.65
CA ILE A 335 -14.76 -22.96 -8.26
C ILE A 335 -14.23 -21.61 -7.78
N ILE A 336 -12.94 -21.34 -8.00
CA ILE A 336 -12.29 -20.08 -7.62
C ILE A 336 -12.98 -18.88 -8.30
N LYS A 337 -13.17 -18.95 -9.62
CA LYS A 337 -13.83 -17.89 -10.40
C LYS A 337 -15.28 -17.65 -9.99
N THR A 338 -15.99 -18.69 -9.59
CA THR A 338 -17.37 -18.59 -9.08
C THR A 338 -17.40 -17.86 -7.74
N ALA A 339 -16.51 -18.21 -6.81
CA ALA A 339 -16.41 -17.53 -5.52
C ALA A 339 -16.07 -16.04 -5.69
N ILE A 340 -15.15 -15.69 -6.60
CA ILE A 340 -14.83 -14.30 -6.93
C ILE A 340 -16.07 -13.56 -7.48
N ALA A 341 -16.82 -14.19 -8.39
CA ALA A 341 -17.99 -13.56 -9.01
C ALA A 341 -19.17 -13.33 -8.05
N GLN A 342 -19.19 -14.01 -6.90
CA GLN A 342 -20.21 -13.87 -5.86
C GLN A 342 -19.89 -12.76 -4.85
N LEU A 343 -18.74 -12.10 -4.95
CA LEU A 343 -18.44 -10.94 -4.11
C LEU A 343 -19.39 -9.80 -4.46
N GLU A 344 -20.01 -9.21 -3.43
CA GLU A 344 -20.92 -8.09 -3.55
C GLU A 344 -20.46 -6.98 -2.60
N ALA A 345 -20.44 -5.74 -3.10
CA ALA A 345 -20.05 -4.59 -2.30
C ALA A 345 -21.20 -4.13 -1.40
N GLY A 346 -20.94 -3.91 -0.11
CA GLY A 346 -21.91 -3.41 0.85
C GLY A 346 -21.35 -3.27 2.27
N GLY A 347 -21.97 -2.41 3.08
CA GLY A 347 -21.61 -2.20 4.48
C GLY A 347 -20.39 -1.28 4.69
N SER A 348 -20.10 -1.01 5.97
CA SER A 348 -18.88 -0.29 6.41
C SER A 348 -17.64 -1.16 6.22
N THR A 349 -16.44 -0.60 6.30
CA THR A 349 -15.20 -1.39 6.19
C THR A 349 -14.85 -2.02 7.56
N ALA A 350 -14.21 -3.21 7.62
CA ALA A 350 -13.59 -3.84 8.81
C ALA A 350 -12.15 -4.41 8.54
N GLY A 351 -11.25 -3.61 7.95
CA GLY A 351 -9.96 -4.06 7.39
C GLY A 351 -9.05 -4.85 8.34
N GLY A 352 -8.93 -4.45 9.61
CA GLY A 352 -8.04 -5.09 10.58
C GLY A 352 -8.39 -6.55 10.89
N ALA A 353 -9.68 -6.88 10.98
CA ALA A 353 -10.12 -8.27 11.14
C ALA A 353 -9.87 -9.09 9.86
N GLY A 354 -10.01 -8.45 8.69
CA GLY A 354 -9.76 -9.05 7.38
C GLY A 354 -8.34 -9.57 7.23
N ILE A 355 -7.34 -8.72 7.52
CA ILE A 355 -5.93 -9.11 7.36
C ILE A 355 -5.49 -10.14 8.39
N GLN A 356 -5.98 -10.08 9.63
CA GLN A 356 -5.71 -11.12 10.63
C GLN A 356 -6.23 -12.49 10.17
N LEU A 357 -7.44 -12.53 9.63
CA LEU A 357 -8.02 -13.76 9.09
C LEU A 357 -7.24 -14.25 7.87
N ALA A 358 -6.86 -13.36 6.95
CA ALA A 358 -6.07 -13.71 5.78
C ALA A 358 -4.72 -14.34 6.15
N TYR A 359 -3.98 -13.73 7.09
CA TYR A 359 -2.73 -14.29 7.57
C TYR A 359 -2.90 -15.61 8.32
N LYS A 360 -3.97 -15.75 9.12
CA LYS A 360 -4.32 -17.02 9.76
C LYS A 360 -4.48 -18.13 8.70
N VAL A 361 -5.28 -17.87 7.67
CA VAL A 361 -5.53 -18.83 6.57
C VAL A 361 -4.24 -19.14 5.81
N ALA A 362 -3.41 -18.12 5.55
CA ALA A 362 -2.12 -18.30 4.88
C ALA A 362 -1.20 -19.24 5.68
N ARG A 363 -1.13 -19.07 7.01
CA ARG A 363 -0.33 -19.93 7.91
C ARG A 363 -0.85 -21.35 8.00
N GLU A 364 -2.17 -21.54 8.07
CA GLU A 364 -2.78 -22.88 8.12
C GLU A 364 -2.48 -23.71 6.87
N GLN A 365 -2.18 -23.05 5.75
CA GLN A 365 -1.89 -23.69 4.45
C GLN A 365 -0.45 -23.44 4.00
N PHE A 366 0.43 -23.09 4.93
CA PHE A 366 1.79 -22.68 4.65
C PHE A 366 2.59 -23.75 3.90
N LYS A 367 3.32 -23.32 2.88
CA LYS A 367 4.24 -24.14 2.10
C LYS A 367 5.66 -23.76 2.44
N ALA A 368 6.39 -24.63 3.16
CA ALA A 368 7.73 -24.34 3.68
C ALA A 368 8.78 -23.93 2.63
N LYS A 369 8.63 -24.40 1.39
CA LYS A 369 9.48 -24.02 0.25
C LYS A 369 8.66 -23.39 -0.88
N GLY A 370 7.45 -22.92 -0.58
CA GLY A 370 6.54 -22.32 -1.55
C GLY A 370 6.49 -20.81 -1.43
N ASN A 371 5.79 -20.17 -2.36
CA ASN A 371 5.47 -18.75 -2.29
C ASN A 371 4.20 -18.56 -1.45
N ASN A 372 4.31 -18.06 -0.22
CA ASN A 372 3.16 -17.79 0.66
C ASN A 372 2.87 -16.30 0.68
N ARG A 373 1.69 -15.89 0.24
CA ARG A 373 1.40 -14.47 0.01
C ARG A 373 -0.07 -14.13 0.24
N VAL A 374 -0.30 -13.03 0.95
CA VAL A 374 -1.59 -12.35 1.00
C VAL A 374 -1.62 -11.28 -0.09
N ILE A 375 -2.72 -11.20 -0.84
CA ILE A 375 -2.93 -10.18 -1.88
C ILE A 375 -4.12 -9.34 -1.42
N LEU A 376 -3.84 -8.15 -0.92
CA LEU A 376 -4.85 -7.18 -0.50
C LEU A 376 -5.36 -6.39 -1.71
N CYS A 377 -6.66 -6.40 -1.96
CA CYS A 377 -7.34 -5.55 -2.94
C CYS A 377 -8.23 -4.54 -2.22
N THR A 378 -7.98 -3.25 -2.37
CA THR A 378 -8.71 -2.17 -1.66
C THR A 378 -8.75 -0.87 -2.47
N ASP A 379 -9.66 0.04 -2.15
CA ASP A 379 -9.71 1.40 -2.70
C ASP A 379 -9.06 2.47 -1.81
N GLY A 380 -8.42 2.05 -0.71
CA GLY A 380 -7.65 2.91 0.18
C GLY A 380 -8.15 2.95 1.63
N ASP A 381 -9.39 2.52 1.90
CA ASP A 381 -9.94 2.48 3.25
C ASP A 381 -9.53 1.19 4.00
N PHE A 382 -8.28 1.15 4.45
CA PHE A 382 -7.80 0.11 5.36
C PHE A 382 -7.78 0.61 6.82
N ASN A 383 -8.91 1.17 7.30
CA ASN A 383 -9.00 1.86 8.60
C ASN A 383 -10.10 1.30 9.49
N VAL A 384 -9.89 0.12 10.08
CA VAL A 384 -10.96 -0.43 10.91
C VAL A 384 -10.51 -1.55 11.84
N GLY A 385 -10.70 -1.30 13.13
CA GLY A 385 -10.30 -2.14 14.25
C GLY A 385 -9.56 -1.32 15.31
N ALA A 386 -9.45 -1.84 16.53
CA ALA A 386 -8.79 -1.16 17.67
C ALA A 386 -7.25 -1.02 17.54
N SER A 387 -6.70 -1.11 16.31
CA SER A 387 -5.26 -1.17 16.03
C SER A 387 -4.83 0.09 15.30
N SER A 388 -3.85 0.82 15.83
CA SER A 388 -3.19 1.91 15.11
C SER A 388 -2.45 1.40 13.87
N ASP A 389 -2.15 2.29 12.92
CA ASP A 389 -1.34 1.95 11.73
C ASP A 389 -0.04 1.24 12.11
N ASP A 390 0.62 1.67 13.20
CA ASP A 390 1.83 1.01 13.70
C ASP A 390 1.61 -0.44 14.15
N ALA A 391 0.45 -0.75 14.73
CA ALA A 391 0.14 -2.11 15.17
C ALA A 391 -0.07 -3.04 13.97
N LEU A 392 -0.68 -2.51 12.90
CA LEU A 392 -0.81 -3.20 11.63
C LEU A 392 0.56 -3.44 10.97
N VAL A 393 1.40 -2.41 10.89
CA VAL A 393 2.77 -2.52 10.36
C VAL A 393 3.57 -3.59 11.12
N ARG A 394 3.56 -3.55 12.46
CA ARG A 394 4.24 -4.57 13.28
C ARG A 394 3.73 -5.99 13.05
N MET A 395 2.42 -6.14 12.79
CA MET A 395 1.84 -7.44 12.46
C MET A 395 2.38 -7.92 11.12
N ILE A 396 2.35 -7.08 10.09
CA ILE A 396 2.84 -7.42 8.75
C ILE A 396 4.33 -7.80 8.79
N GLU A 397 5.16 -7.02 9.50
CA GLU A 397 6.59 -7.32 9.68
C GLU A 397 6.81 -8.71 10.31
N LYS A 398 6.00 -9.05 11.32
CA LYS A 398 6.05 -10.36 12.00
C LYS A 398 5.61 -11.52 11.09
N GLU A 399 4.55 -11.33 10.29
CA GLU A 399 4.07 -12.36 9.37
C GLU A 399 5.07 -12.59 8.23
N ARG A 400 5.71 -11.52 7.77
CA ARG A 400 6.83 -11.56 6.83
C ARG A 400 8.00 -12.37 7.39
N GLU A 401 8.40 -12.17 8.64
CA GLU A 401 9.44 -13.00 9.30
C GLU A 401 9.04 -14.48 9.33
N GLY A 402 7.74 -14.77 9.42
CA GLY A 402 7.17 -16.11 9.30
C GLY A 402 7.13 -16.66 7.85
N GLY A 403 7.57 -15.89 6.86
CA GLY A 403 7.60 -16.27 5.45
C GLY A 403 6.28 -16.08 4.69
N VAL A 404 5.34 -15.28 5.22
CA VAL A 404 4.10 -14.90 4.53
C VAL A 404 4.14 -13.42 4.15
N PHE A 405 4.26 -13.16 2.85
CA PHE A 405 4.44 -11.81 2.30
C PHE A 405 3.11 -11.11 2.00
N LEU A 406 3.12 -9.79 1.87
CA LEU A 406 1.94 -8.99 1.51
C LEU A 406 2.15 -8.26 0.18
N THR A 407 1.22 -8.42 -0.76
CA THR A 407 1.10 -7.58 -1.95
C THR A 407 -0.17 -6.74 -1.82
N VAL A 408 -0.08 -5.46 -2.17
CA VAL A 408 -1.21 -4.52 -2.11
C VAL A 408 -1.56 -4.04 -3.51
N LEU A 409 -2.81 -4.24 -3.89
CA LEU A 409 -3.39 -3.82 -5.16
C LEU A 409 -4.44 -2.75 -4.89
N GLY A 410 -4.16 -1.53 -5.32
CA GLY A 410 -5.06 -0.39 -5.21
C GLY A 410 -6.01 -0.27 -6.40
N PHE A 411 -7.26 0.10 -6.15
CA PHE A 411 -8.31 0.25 -7.17
C PHE A 411 -9.12 1.53 -6.97
N GLY A 412 -9.74 2.02 -8.05
CA GLY A 412 -10.68 3.14 -7.98
C GLY A 412 -10.08 4.52 -7.67
N THR A 413 -10.96 5.51 -7.51
CA THR A 413 -10.58 6.93 -7.38
C THR A 413 -11.27 7.60 -6.19
N GLY A 414 -10.76 8.75 -5.76
CA GLY A 414 -11.41 9.65 -4.80
C GLY A 414 -11.05 9.40 -3.33
N ASN A 415 -10.57 8.21 -2.98
CA ASN A 415 -10.07 7.86 -1.65
C ASN A 415 -8.81 6.98 -1.69
N TYR A 416 -8.11 6.96 -2.82
CA TYR A 416 -6.88 6.21 -3.00
C TYR A 416 -5.79 6.69 -2.00
N GLN A 417 -5.46 5.84 -1.04
CA GLN A 417 -4.44 6.09 0.00
C GLN A 417 -3.08 5.49 -0.39
N ASP A 418 -2.50 6.01 -1.47
CA ASP A 418 -1.25 5.54 -2.08
C ASP A 418 -0.13 5.35 -1.05
N ALA A 419 0.17 6.39 -0.27
CA ALA A 419 1.25 6.36 0.71
C ALA A 419 1.07 5.27 1.79
N LYS A 420 -0.17 5.00 2.20
CA LYS A 420 -0.46 3.95 3.18
C LYS A 420 -0.30 2.57 2.56
N MET A 421 -0.81 2.36 1.34
CA MET A 421 -0.70 1.07 0.67
C MET A 421 0.73 0.69 0.32
N GLU A 422 1.53 1.67 -0.13
CA GLU A 422 2.97 1.51 -0.33
C GLU A 422 3.64 1.08 0.98
N GLN A 423 3.40 1.80 2.07
CA GLN A 423 3.98 1.45 3.38
C GLN A 423 3.63 0.02 3.82
N LEU A 424 2.39 -0.44 3.62
CA LEU A 424 2.00 -1.81 4.00
C LEU A 424 2.71 -2.86 3.13
N ALA A 425 2.86 -2.61 1.83
CA ALA A 425 3.54 -3.51 0.91
C ALA A 425 5.04 -3.63 1.22
N ASP A 426 5.72 -2.49 1.38
CA ASP A 426 7.15 -2.41 1.75
C ASP A 426 7.42 -3.24 3.02
N LYS A 427 6.56 -3.06 4.03
CA LYS A 427 6.67 -3.75 5.32
C LYS A 427 6.39 -5.24 5.25
N GLY A 428 5.69 -5.69 4.21
CA GLY A 428 5.38 -7.09 3.95
C GLY A 428 6.31 -7.79 2.98
N ASN A 429 7.43 -7.16 2.56
CA ASN A 429 8.30 -7.59 1.46
C ASN A 429 7.50 -8.05 0.23
N GLY A 430 6.62 -7.17 -0.23
CA GLY A 430 5.91 -7.36 -1.46
C GLY A 430 5.57 -6.06 -2.14
N ASN A 431 4.96 -6.20 -3.31
CA ASN A 431 4.80 -5.11 -4.25
C ASN A 431 3.52 -4.33 -3.99
N HIS A 432 3.55 -3.06 -4.33
CA HIS A 432 2.39 -2.19 -4.46
C HIS A 432 2.11 -1.90 -5.94
N ALA A 433 0.85 -2.09 -6.36
CA ALA A 433 0.42 -1.73 -7.71
C ALA A 433 -0.94 -1.04 -7.70
N TYR A 434 -1.11 -0.05 -8.58
CA TYR A 434 -2.38 0.60 -8.81
C TYR A 434 -3.00 0.11 -10.12
N ILE A 435 -4.16 -0.54 -10.03
CA ILE A 435 -4.86 -1.10 -11.19
C ILE A 435 -5.90 -0.08 -11.69
N ASP A 436 -5.49 0.72 -12.67
CA ASP A 436 -6.35 1.74 -13.30
C ASP A 436 -7.28 1.16 -14.40
N GLY A 437 -7.02 -0.08 -14.84
CA GLY A 437 -7.85 -0.77 -15.83
C GLY A 437 -7.35 -2.18 -16.16
N MET A 438 -8.02 -2.83 -17.12
CA MET A 438 -7.73 -4.23 -17.46
C MET A 438 -6.38 -4.47 -18.14
N ASN A 439 -5.82 -3.46 -18.82
CA ASN A 439 -4.47 -3.56 -19.39
C ASN A 439 -3.42 -3.63 -18.27
N GLU A 440 -3.59 -2.81 -17.24
CA GLU A 440 -2.74 -2.82 -16.05
C GLU A 440 -2.91 -4.11 -15.25
N ALA A 441 -4.15 -4.57 -15.06
CA ALA A 441 -4.42 -5.87 -14.45
C ALA A 441 -3.70 -7.00 -15.20
N ARG A 442 -3.70 -6.97 -16.54
CA ARG A 442 -2.98 -7.97 -17.36
C ARG A 442 -1.47 -7.89 -17.17
N LYS A 443 -0.90 -6.68 -17.14
CA LYS A 443 0.53 -6.47 -16.88
C LYS A 443 0.93 -7.05 -15.52
N VAL A 444 0.31 -6.55 -14.45
CA VAL A 444 0.67 -6.86 -13.06
C VAL A 444 0.35 -8.32 -12.73
N LEU A 445 -0.86 -8.80 -13.05
CA LEU A 445 -1.32 -10.13 -12.64
C LEU A 445 -1.06 -11.24 -13.66
N GLY A 446 -0.94 -10.90 -14.93
CA GLY A 446 -0.77 -11.86 -16.02
C GLY A 446 0.69 -12.12 -16.37
N HIS A 447 1.51 -11.07 -16.47
CA HIS A 447 2.91 -11.16 -16.90
C HIS A 447 3.89 -11.13 -15.72
N GLU A 448 3.69 -10.21 -14.77
CA GLU A 448 4.65 -9.99 -13.69
C GLU A 448 4.43 -11.01 -12.55
N PHE A 449 3.19 -11.23 -12.11
CA PHE A 449 2.83 -12.11 -10.98
C PHE A 449 3.36 -13.54 -11.05
N GLY A 450 3.53 -14.08 -12.26
CA GLY A 450 3.96 -15.45 -12.48
C GLY A 450 5.42 -15.70 -12.11
N GLY A 451 6.32 -14.73 -12.33
CA GLY A 451 7.77 -14.91 -12.15
C GLY A 451 8.39 -13.95 -11.13
N THR A 452 7.97 -12.68 -11.11
CA THR A 452 8.62 -11.65 -10.28
C THR A 452 8.36 -11.82 -8.79
N LEU A 453 7.30 -12.53 -8.39
CA LEU A 453 7.02 -12.78 -6.98
C LEU A 453 7.91 -13.84 -6.36
N PHE A 454 8.64 -14.61 -7.17
CA PHE A 454 9.62 -15.53 -6.64
C PHE A 454 10.95 -14.80 -6.42
N THR A 455 11.23 -14.50 -5.16
CA THR A 455 12.45 -13.86 -4.72
C THR A 455 13.68 -14.72 -5.03
N ILE A 456 14.61 -14.16 -5.81
CA ILE A 456 15.90 -14.78 -6.13
C ILE A 456 17.07 -14.15 -5.34
N ALA A 457 16.86 -12.96 -4.77
CA ALA A 457 17.80 -12.31 -3.86
C ALA A 457 17.04 -11.38 -2.90
N LYS A 458 17.48 -11.36 -1.64
CA LYS A 458 16.95 -10.48 -0.57
C LYS A 458 17.93 -9.38 -0.20
N ASP A 459 17.45 -8.34 0.47
CA ASP A 459 18.26 -7.24 1.00
C ASP A 459 19.23 -6.65 -0.02
N VAL A 460 18.74 -6.43 -1.24
CA VAL A 460 19.59 -5.97 -2.34
C VAL A 460 19.82 -4.46 -2.20
N LYS A 461 21.08 -4.10 -2.00
CA LYS A 461 21.55 -2.72 -1.75
C LYS A 461 22.61 -2.35 -2.76
N LEU A 462 22.57 -1.11 -3.25
CA LEU A 462 23.63 -0.53 -4.05
C LEU A 462 24.35 0.57 -3.26
N GLN A 463 25.67 0.61 -3.42
CA GLN A 463 26.51 1.72 -2.99
C GLN A 463 27.45 2.10 -4.12
N LEU A 464 27.29 3.32 -4.65
CA LEU A 464 28.20 3.89 -5.64
C LEU A 464 29.30 4.65 -4.91
N GLU A 465 30.54 4.42 -5.31
CA GLU A 465 31.72 5.16 -4.87
C GLU A 465 32.30 5.94 -6.05
N PHE A 466 32.18 7.27 -6.00
CA PHE A 466 32.55 8.15 -7.12
C PHE A 466 34.03 8.53 -7.07
N ASN A 467 34.69 8.54 -8.23
CA ASN A 467 36.06 9.01 -8.33
C ASN A 467 36.10 10.55 -8.41
N PRO A 468 36.63 11.27 -7.40
CA PRO A 468 36.66 12.73 -7.37
C PRO A 468 37.53 13.37 -8.48
N ALA A 469 38.39 12.58 -9.13
CA ALA A 469 39.17 13.03 -10.28
C ALA A 469 38.37 13.04 -11.59
N GLN A 470 37.27 12.29 -11.67
CA GLN A 470 36.41 12.18 -12.85
C GLN A 470 35.06 12.87 -12.66
N VAL A 471 34.52 12.84 -11.44
CA VAL A 471 33.20 13.38 -11.08
C VAL A 471 33.36 14.34 -9.91
N GLN A 472 32.88 15.58 -10.05
CA GLN A 472 32.88 16.55 -8.95
C GLN A 472 31.56 16.58 -8.17
N GLY A 473 30.46 16.20 -8.80
CA GLY A 473 29.15 16.12 -8.17
C GLY A 473 28.23 15.11 -8.85
N TYR A 474 27.22 14.64 -8.14
CA TYR A 474 26.23 13.70 -8.66
C TYR A 474 24.86 13.92 -8.04
N ARG A 475 23.83 13.41 -8.69
CA ARG A 475 22.45 13.37 -8.20
C ARG A 475 21.80 12.07 -8.64
N LEU A 476 21.25 11.31 -7.70
CA LEU A 476 20.35 10.19 -8.00
C LEU A 476 18.99 10.77 -8.39
N ILE A 477 18.41 10.30 -9.49
CA ILE A 477 17.11 10.77 -9.97
C ILE A 477 16.03 9.80 -9.51
N GLY A 478 15.04 10.30 -8.76
CA GLY A 478 14.10 9.43 -8.05
C GLY A 478 14.73 8.79 -6.82
N TYR A 479 14.11 7.72 -6.31
CA TYR A 479 14.58 6.91 -5.16
C TYR A 479 14.70 7.69 -3.85
N GLU A 480 14.06 8.85 -3.70
CA GLU A 480 14.10 9.69 -2.51
C GLU A 480 13.72 8.91 -1.24
N ASN A 481 12.67 8.08 -1.32
CA ASN A 481 12.17 7.23 -0.25
C ASN A 481 12.91 5.88 -0.11
N ARG A 482 13.93 5.61 -0.94
CA ARG A 482 14.74 4.38 -0.93
C ARG A 482 16.20 4.61 -0.54
N MET A 483 16.56 5.85 -0.18
CA MET A 483 17.90 6.21 0.27
C MET A 483 18.24 5.50 1.61
N LEU A 484 19.49 5.04 1.71
CA LEU A 484 20.02 4.38 2.90
C LEU A 484 21.24 5.13 3.42
N ALA A 485 21.49 5.03 4.73
CA ALA A 485 22.75 5.52 5.28
C ALA A 485 23.93 4.73 4.69
N LYS A 486 25.10 5.35 4.56
CA LYS A 486 26.30 4.65 4.04
C LYS A 486 26.71 3.47 4.91
N GLU A 487 26.45 3.54 6.21
CA GLU A 487 26.68 2.49 7.21
C GLU A 487 25.74 1.30 7.04
N ASP A 488 24.51 1.54 6.57
CA ASP A 488 23.50 0.50 6.33
C ASP A 488 23.90 -0.47 5.22
N PHE A 489 24.82 -0.05 4.33
CA PHE A 489 25.32 -0.90 3.26
C PHE A 489 25.98 -2.17 3.77
N ASN A 490 26.65 -2.16 4.93
CA ASN A 490 27.30 -3.35 5.49
C ASN A 490 26.49 -4.00 6.63
N ASN A 491 25.31 -3.45 6.94
CA ASN A 491 24.47 -3.94 8.03
C ASN A 491 23.48 -4.98 7.51
N ASP A 492 23.76 -6.27 7.72
CA ASP A 492 22.86 -7.36 7.32
C ASP A 492 21.53 -7.38 8.12
N LYS A 493 21.39 -6.59 9.19
CA LYS A 493 20.11 -6.42 9.90
C LYS A 493 19.23 -5.34 9.28
N LYS A 494 19.80 -4.48 8.43
CA LYS A 494 19.04 -3.48 7.71
C LYS A 494 18.42 -4.14 6.48
N ASP A 495 17.12 -4.29 6.54
CA ASP A 495 16.29 -4.78 5.44
C ASP A 495 16.36 -3.83 4.23
N ALA A 496 16.30 -4.38 3.03
CA ALA A 496 16.31 -3.65 1.77
C ALA A 496 15.53 -4.42 0.68
N GLY A 497 15.53 -3.88 -0.53
CA GLY A 497 14.67 -4.34 -1.62
C GLY A 497 14.89 -5.78 -2.03
N GLU A 498 13.80 -6.40 -2.46
CA GLU A 498 13.76 -7.77 -2.94
C GLU A 498 13.94 -7.80 -4.46
N LEU A 499 14.72 -8.77 -4.96
CA LEU A 499 14.80 -9.01 -6.39
C LEU A 499 14.06 -10.29 -6.75
N GLY A 500 13.00 -10.12 -7.54
CA GLY A 500 12.21 -11.19 -8.13
C GLY A 500 12.84 -11.83 -9.36
N SER A 501 12.37 -13.03 -9.72
CA SER A 501 12.78 -13.66 -10.97
C SER A 501 12.36 -12.84 -12.19
N GLY A 502 13.32 -12.59 -13.08
CA GLY A 502 13.12 -11.76 -14.27
C GLY A 502 12.92 -10.26 -13.99
N HIS A 503 12.87 -9.84 -12.72
CA HIS A 503 12.65 -8.45 -12.35
C HIS A 503 13.82 -7.58 -12.82
N THR A 504 13.52 -6.39 -13.30
CA THR A 504 14.51 -5.40 -13.75
C THR A 504 14.42 -4.15 -12.89
N VAL A 505 15.56 -3.62 -12.50
CA VAL A 505 15.64 -2.35 -11.76
C VAL A 505 16.59 -1.39 -12.48
N THR A 506 16.18 -0.15 -12.67
CA THR A 506 16.88 0.88 -13.41
C THR A 506 17.01 2.14 -12.57
N ALA A 507 18.25 2.53 -12.29
CA ALA A 507 18.58 3.79 -11.62
C ALA A 507 19.28 4.74 -12.60
N LEU A 508 19.00 6.04 -12.46
CA LEU A 508 19.64 7.09 -13.25
C LEU A 508 20.40 8.05 -12.33
N TYR A 509 21.63 8.37 -12.71
CA TYR A 509 22.44 9.40 -12.07
C TYR A 509 22.76 10.52 -13.05
N GLU A 510 22.52 11.76 -12.64
CA GLU A 510 23.07 12.93 -13.28
C GLU A 510 24.42 13.26 -12.64
N LEU A 511 25.48 13.26 -13.45
CA LEU A 511 26.86 13.44 -13.01
C LEU A 511 27.41 14.75 -13.55
N ILE A 512 28.10 15.49 -12.68
CA ILE A 512 28.86 16.68 -13.04
C ILE A 512 30.33 16.25 -13.22
N PRO A 513 30.86 16.25 -14.45
CA PRO A 513 32.25 15.88 -14.71
C PRO A 513 33.21 16.81 -13.98
N ALA A 514 34.35 16.28 -13.53
CA ALA A 514 35.40 17.10 -12.93
C ALA A 514 35.85 18.22 -13.89
N GLY A 515 35.91 19.46 -13.39
CA GLY A 515 36.31 20.63 -14.16
C GLY A 515 35.18 21.31 -14.97
N ALA A 516 33.98 20.73 -15.03
CA ALA A 516 32.80 21.42 -15.55
C ALA A 516 32.38 22.58 -14.63
N ALA A 517 31.70 23.59 -15.17
CA ALA A 517 31.06 24.61 -14.33
C ALA A 517 29.91 23.97 -13.53
N ALA A 518 29.86 24.21 -12.22
CA ALA A 518 28.93 23.55 -11.30
C ALA A 518 28.32 24.57 -10.32
N SER A 519 27.43 25.42 -10.81
CA SER A 519 26.66 26.37 -9.99
C SER A 519 25.73 25.69 -8.99
N GLU A 520 25.37 24.43 -9.27
CA GLU A 520 24.43 23.59 -8.53
C GLU A 520 25.07 22.92 -7.31
N LEU A 521 26.40 22.95 -7.21
CA LEU A 521 27.13 22.48 -6.04
C LEU A 521 27.33 23.68 -5.11
N ASP A 522 26.36 23.93 -4.24
CA ASP A 522 26.34 25.06 -3.30
C ASP A 522 27.74 25.37 -2.74
N SER A 523 28.16 26.63 -2.84
CA SER A 523 29.41 27.11 -2.24
C SER A 523 29.19 27.35 -0.75
N VAL A 524 29.33 26.31 0.06
CA VAL A 524 29.52 26.51 1.50
C VAL A 524 30.86 27.20 1.76
N ASP A 525 30.90 28.07 2.77
CA ASP A 525 32.13 28.70 3.21
C ASP A 525 33.20 27.65 3.52
N GLN A 526 34.46 28.00 3.30
CA GLN A 526 35.56 27.12 3.70
C GLN A 526 35.46 26.85 5.21
N LEU A 527 35.45 25.57 5.55
CA LEU A 527 35.28 25.13 6.94
C LEU A 527 36.49 25.59 7.77
N ARG A 528 36.23 26.46 8.76
CA ARG A 528 37.24 27.09 9.62
C ARG A 528 38.21 26.10 10.28
N TYR A 529 37.73 24.89 10.60
CA TYR A 529 38.47 23.89 11.36
C TYR A 529 38.88 22.67 10.53
N GLN A 530 38.50 22.61 9.26
CA GLN A 530 38.80 21.46 8.40
C GLN A 530 39.67 21.96 7.24
N PRO A 531 41.00 21.74 7.32
CA PRO A 531 41.86 22.09 6.20
C PRO A 531 41.44 21.27 4.97
N VAL A 532 41.25 21.95 3.84
CA VAL A 532 41.00 21.29 2.55
C VAL A 532 42.29 20.56 2.17
N ALA A 533 42.42 19.30 2.58
CA ALA A 533 43.56 18.49 2.21
C ALA A 533 43.55 18.32 0.68
N ALA A 534 44.62 18.77 0.02
CA ALA A 534 44.90 18.35 -1.34
C ALA A 534 45.12 16.83 -1.28
N ALA A 535 44.13 16.05 -1.74
CA ALA A 535 44.24 14.60 -1.80
C ALA A 535 45.30 14.22 -2.84
N ALA A 536 46.57 14.26 -2.42
CA ALA A 536 47.67 13.66 -3.16
C ALA A 536 47.70 12.17 -2.81
N SER A 537 46.85 11.38 -3.44
CA SER A 537 47.02 9.92 -3.40
C SER A 537 48.29 9.56 -4.17
N LYS A 538 49.28 8.96 -3.49
CA LYS A 538 50.48 8.36 -4.11
C LYS A 538 50.18 7.08 -4.93
N GLN A 539 48.91 6.69 -5.02
CA GLN A 539 48.41 5.62 -5.86
C GLN A 539 48.16 6.17 -7.27
N PRO A 540 48.41 5.41 -8.35
CA PRO A 540 47.98 5.81 -9.69
C PRO A 540 46.47 6.07 -9.63
N VAL A 541 46.05 7.29 -9.95
CA VAL A 541 44.63 7.67 -9.97
C VAL A 541 43.95 6.74 -10.98
N SER A 542 43.08 5.84 -10.49
CA SER A 542 42.29 4.97 -11.35
C SER A 542 41.57 5.83 -12.39
N LYS A 543 41.56 5.37 -13.65
CA LYS A 543 40.85 6.06 -14.72
C LYS A 543 39.33 5.85 -14.66
N GLU A 544 38.86 4.98 -13.78
CA GLU A 544 37.44 4.65 -13.62
C GLU A 544 36.62 5.87 -13.19
N LEU A 545 35.39 5.94 -13.67
CA LEU A 545 34.41 6.98 -13.32
C LEU A 545 33.91 6.80 -11.88
N LEU A 546 33.53 5.56 -11.53
CA LEU A 546 33.05 5.16 -10.22
C LEU A 546 33.11 3.65 -10.06
N ASN A 547 32.95 3.17 -8.83
CA ASN A 547 32.78 1.75 -8.50
C ASN A 547 31.36 1.51 -7.96
N ILE A 548 30.64 0.54 -8.52
CA ILE A 548 29.33 0.09 -8.06
C ILE A 548 29.56 -1.11 -7.14
N LYS A 549 29.16 -0.99 -5.88
CA LYS A 549 29.12 -2.09 -4.92
C LYS A 549 27.67 -2.54 -4.77
N LEU A 550 27.42 -3.82 -4.94
CA LEU A 550 26.10 -4.40 -4.77
C LEU A 550 26.18 -5.50 -3.72
N ARG A 551 25.32 -5.41 -2.71
CA ARG A 551 25.21 -6.39 -1.64
C ARG A 551 23.84 -7.05 -1.67
N TYR A 552 23.78 -8.36 -1.48
CA TYR A 552 22.54 -9.14 -1.50
C TYR A 552 22.63 -10.40 -0.65
N LYS A 553 21.50 -10.95 -0.21
CA LYS A 553 21.37 -12.26 0.44
C LYS A 553 20.70 -13.26 -0.51
N GLN A 554 21.00 -14.54 -0.30
CA GLN A 554 20.23 -15.61 -0.96
C GLN A 554 18.81 -15.67 -0.34
N PRO A 555 17.79 -16.20 -1.04
CA PRO A 555 16.42 -16.25 -0.52
C PRO A 555 16.27 -16.91 0.86
N ASP A 556 17.10 -17.89 1.18
CA ASP A 556 17.16 -18.63 2.44
C ASP A 556 18.41 -18.32 3.27
N GLY A 557 19.22 -17.35 2.85
CA GLY A 557 20.48 -16.99 3.49
C GLY A 557 20.37 -15.75 4.39
N GLU A 558 21.03 -15.77 5.53
CA GLU A 558 21.08 -14.64 6.47
C GLU A 558 22.30 -13.73 6.28
N THR A 559 23.31 -14.20 5.55
CA THR A 559 24.55 -13.47 5.30
C THR A 559 24.59 -12.93 3.88
N SER A 560 25.04 -11.69 3.74
CA SER A 560 25.12 -11.07 2.43
C SER A 560 26.42 -11.38 1.68
N LYS A 561 26.33 -11.34 0.35
CA LYS A 561 27.44 -11.39 -0.60
C LYS A 561 27.65 -10.02 -1.22
N LEU A 562 28.90 -9.68 -1.50
CA LEU A 562 29.30 -8.42 -2.13
C LEU A 562 29.78 -8.69 -3.56
N ILE A 563 29.29 -7.90 -4.52
CA ILE A 563 29.76 -7.84 -5.89
C ILE A 563 30.20 -6.41 -6.19
N GLN A 564 31.22 -6.24 -7.03
CA GLN A 564 31.76 -4.94 -7.40
C GLN A 564 31.94 -4.81 -8.91
N TYR A 565 31.63 -3.63 -9.44
CA TYR A 565 31.74 -3.30 -10.86
C TYR A 565 32.34 -1.91 -11.04
N ALA A 566 33.49 -1.85 -11.70
CA ALA A 566 34.09 -0.58 -12.10
C ALA A 566 33.41 -0.04 -13.37
N VAL A 567 32.98 1.22 -13.32
CA VAL A 567 32.40 1.94 -14.47
C VAL A 567 33.50 2.78 -15.12
N GLN A 568 33.71 2.57 -16.42
CA GLN A 568 34.70 3.33 -17.17
C GLN A 568 34.14 4.70 -17.60
N PRO A 569 34.98 5.74 -17.71
CA PRO A 569 34.57 7.01 -18.30
C PRO A 569 34.38 6.85 -19.82
N GLY A 570 33.77 7.85 -20.46
CA GLY A 570 33.58 7.87 -21.91
C GLY A 570 32.11 8.03 -22.30
N ALA A 571 31.49 9.11 -21.82
CA ALA A 571 30.10 9.42 -22.17
C ALA A 571 29.96 9.59 -23.70
N VAL A 572 29.05 8.84 -24.29
CA VAL A 572 28.72 9.01 -25.71
C VAL A 572 27.78 10.21 -25.91
N ALA A 573 27.71 10.73 -27.13
CA ALA A 573 26.66 11.68 -27.49
C ALA A 573 25.28 11.04 -27.26
N PHE A 574 24.31 11.81 -26.76
CA PHE A 574 23.01 11.28 -26.32
C PHE A 574 22.23 10.56 -27.44
N ASP A 575 22.33 11.03 -28.68
CA ASP A 575 21.72 10.41 -29.86
C ASP A 575 22.32 9.03 -30.21
N LYS A 576 23.57 8.78 -29.79
CA LYS A 576 24.27 7.50 -29.92
C LYS A 576 24.14 6.60 -28.70
N ALA A 577 23.46 7.06 -27.64
CA ALA A 577 23.25 6.27 -26.44
C ALA A 577 22.35 5.04 -26.72
N PRO A 578 22.53 3.95 -25.95
CA PRO A 578 21.65 2.79 -26.04
C PRO A 578 20.17 3.18 -25.91
N GLU A 579 19.30 2.45 -26.59
CA GLU A 579 17.85 2.70 -26.56
C GLU A 579 17.30 2.72 -25.13
N ASN A 580 17.73 1.79 -24.27
CA ASN A 580 17.31 1.75 -22.86
C ASN A 580 17.60 3.06 -22.12
N LEU A 581 18.77 3.67 -22.34
CA LEU A 581 19.15 4.93 -21.71
C LEU A 581 18.35 6.10 -22.29
N ARG A 582 18.15 6.13 -23.62
CA ARG A 582 17.35 7.19 -24.27
C ARG A 582 15.89 7.14 -23.81
N PHE A 583 15.30 5.96 -23.72
CA PHE A 583 13.91 5.79 -23.27
C PHE A 583 13.76 6.15 -21.78
N ALA A 584 14.62 5.61 -20.91
CA ALA A 584 14.61 5.94 -19.48
C ALA A 584 14.79 7.45 -19.24
N ALA A 585 15.66 8.11 -20.01
CA ALA A 585 15.85 9.56 -19.93
C ALA A 585 14.59 10.34 -20.32
N ALA A 586 13.83 9.89 -21.34
CA ALA A 586 12.57 10.52 -21.71
C ALA A 586 11.52 10.38 -20.59
N VAL A 587 11.43 9.21 -19.97
CA VAL A 587 10.51 8.95 -18.84
C VAL A 587 10.89 9.80 -17.63
N ALA A 588 12.17 9.84 -17.26
CA ALA A 588 12.65 10.65 -16.15
C ALA A 588 12.42 12.15 -16.36
N ALA A 589 12.69 12.65 -17.57
CA ALA A 589 12.42 14.05 -17.90
C ALA A 589 10.92 14.37 -17.90
N PHE A 590 10.07 13.43 -18.30
CA PHE A 590 8.61 13.59 -18.19
C PHE A 590 8.16 13.67 -16.74
N GLY A 591 8.68 12.80 -15.87
CA GLY A 591 8.43 12.88 -14.42
C GLY A 591 8.85 14.24 -13.85
N MET A 592 10.06 14.70 -14.16
CA MET A 592 10.55 16.03 -13.76
C MET A 592 9.67 17.19 -14.27
N GLN A 593 9.06 17.07 -15.46
CA GLN A 593 8.10 18.07 -15.95
C GLN A 593 6.78 18.03 -15.18
N LEU A 594 6.25 16.85 -14.86
CA LEU A 594 4.98 16.69 -14.14
C LEU A 594 5.05 17.20 -12.70
N CYS A 595 6.20 17.05 -12.02
CA CYS A 595 6.39 17.54 -10.66
C CYS A 595 6.97 18.97 -10.58
N ASP A 596 7.05 19.69 -11.71
CA ASP A 596 7.67 21.04 -11.79
C ASP A 596 9.09 21.08 -11.19
N SER A 597 9.87 20.01 -11.40
CA SER A 597 11.21 19.85 -10.84
C SER A 597 12.11 21.04 -11.15
N LYS A 598 12.88 21.48 -10.16
CA LYS A 598 13.93 22.50 -10.33
C LYS A 598 15.08 22.04 -11.22
N PHE A 599 15.16 20.73 -11.49
CA PHE A 599 16.21 20.09 -12.25
C PHE A 599 15.77 19.60 -13.64
N ARG A 600 14.54 19.91 -14.07
CA ARG A 600 14.01 19.54 -15.40
C ARG A 600 14.86 20.03 -16.57
N GLY A 601 15.74 21.01 -16.31
CA GLY A 601 16.69 21.56 -17.27
C GLY A 601 15.98 22.18 -18.47
N THR A 602 16.54 21.94 -19.66
CA THR A 602 16.08 22.58 -20.91
C THR A 602 15.08 21.76 -21.72
N LEU A 603 14.75 20.54 -21.29
CA LEU A 603 13.97 19.61 -22.11
C LEU A 603 12.47 19.79 -21.88
N ASP A 604 11.77 20.40 -22.82
CA ASP A 604 10.31 20.55 -22.81
C ASP A 604 9.58 19.28 -23.28
N TYR A 605 8.25 19.30 -23.25
CA TYR A 605 7.43 18.17 -23.76
C TYR A 605 7.73 17.80 -25.22
N ASN A 606 8.14 18.74 -26.07
CA ASN A 606 8.48 18.44 -27.47
C ASN A 606 9.81 17.68 -27.56
N GLY A 607 10.81 18.09 -26.79
CA GLY A 607 12.07 17.39 -26.63
C GLY A 607 11.85 15.97 -26.11
N ILE A 608 11.04 15.82 -25.05
CA ILE A 608 10.68 14.52 -24.48
C ILE A 608 10.02 13.63 -25.53
N LEU A 609 9.01 14.13 -26.24
CA LEU A 609 8.31 13.37 -27.30
C LEU A 609 9.26 12.92 -28.42
N LYS A 610 10.21 13.78 -28.82
CA LYS A 610 11.20 13.44 -29.84
C LYS A 610 12.10 12.30 -29.38
N ILE A 611 12.56 12.33 -28.13
CA ILE A 611 13.41 11.26 -27.57
C ILE A 611 12.59 9.96 -27.47
N ALA A 612 11.40 10.03 -26.86
CA ALA A 612 10.54 8.88 -26.64
C ALA A 612 10.17 8.15 -27.94
N ARG A 613 9.74 8.90 -28.98
CA ARG A 613 9.40 8.33 -30.31
C ARG A 613 10.58 7.62 -30.97
N ASN A 614 11.79 8.13 -30.80
CA ASN A 614 13.00 7.53 -31.36
C ASN A 614 13.56 6.38 -30.51
N ALA A 615 12.97 6.10 -29.35
CA ALA A 615 13.44 5.11 -28.38
C ALA A 615 12.35 4.10 -27.96
N VAL A 616 11.21 4.03 -28.66
CA VAL A 616 10.16 3.04 -28.40
C VAL A 616 10.73 1.62 -28.49
N GLY A 617 11.49 1.31 -29.54
CA GLY A 617 12.12 0.01 -29.71
C GLY A 617 11.13 -1.12 -29.97
N ASN A 618 11.47 -2.31 -29.47
CA ASN A 618 10.57 -3.47 -29.52
C ASN A 618 9.51 -3.36 -28.40
N ASP A 619 8.27 -3.07 -28.78
CA ASP A 619 7.17 -2.76 -27.87
C ASP A 619 5.96 -3.65 -28.13
N THR A 620 6.13 -4.97 -27.95
CA THR A 620 5.09 -5.97 -28.28
C THR A 620 3.80 -5.77 -27.50
N GLU A 621 3.89 -5.21 -26.30
CA GLU A 621 2.76 -4.94 -25.39
C GLU A 621 2.23 -3.50 -25.50
N ASN A 622 2.83 -2.65 -26.35
CA ASN A 622 2.46 -1.26 -26.59
C ASN A 622 2.63 -0.28 -25.40
N TYR A 623 3.31 -0.66 -24.31
CA TYR A 623 3.48 0.21 -23.14
C TYR A 623 4.32 1.46 -23.47
N ARG A 624 5.41 1.31 -24.23
CA ARG A 624 6.27 2.45 -24.58
C ARG A 624 5.59 3.38 -25.59
N SER A 625 4.74 2.84 -26.45
CA SER A 625 3.91 3.59 -27.39
C SER A 625 2.79 4.34 -26.68
N GLU A 626 2.15 3.73 -25.67
CA GLU A 626 1.19 4.41 -24.79
C GLU A 626 1.85 5.58 -24.05
N PHE A 627 3.07 5.40 -23.55
CA PHE A 627 3.84 6.50 -22.93
C PHE A 627 3.96 7.70 -23.87
N VAL A 628 4.31 7.49 -25.14
CA VAL A 628 4.39 8.59 -26.13
C VAL A 628 3.04 9.32 -26.27
N GLN A 629 1.93 8.58 -26.28
CA GLN A 629 0.58 9.17 -26.34
C GLN A 629 0.26 9.94 -25.05
N LEU A 630 0.69 9.42 -23.90
CA LEU A 630 0.49 10.02 -22.60
C LEU A 630 1.21 11.37 -22.48
N VAL A 631 2.48 11.43 -22.89
CA VAL A 631 3.25 12.69 -22.95
C VAL A 631 2.57 13.68 -23.89
N GLN A 632 2.06 13.21 -25.04
CA GLN A 632 1.36 14.07 -26.00
C GLN A 632 0.05 14.63 -25.41
N LYS A 633 -0.68 13.84 -24.64
CA LYS A 633 -1.91 14.28 -23.95
C LYS A 633 -1.59 15.28 -22.85
N ALA A 634 -0.62 14.98 -21.98
CA ALA A 634 -0.19 15.87 -20.90
C ALA A 634 0.21 17.26 -21.41
N ARG A 635 0.94 17.32 -22.53
CA ARG A 635 1.32 18.58 -23.20
C ARG A 635 0.13 19.47 -23.58
N SER A 636 -1.05 18.88 -23.81
CA SER A 636 -2.27 19.61 -24.20
C SER A 636 -3.14 20.01 -23.01
N LEU A 637 -2.82 19.59 -21.80
CA LEU A 637 -3.58 19.90 -20.61
C LEU A 637 -3.20 21.30 -20.07
N PRO A 638 -4.16 22.05 -19.51
CA PRO A 638 -3.85 23.30 -18.86
C PRO A 638 -2.94 23.05 -17.65
N THR A 639 -1.86 23.82 -17.53
CA THR A 639 -1.11 23.91 -16.27
C THR A 639 -2.04 24.52 -15.23
N ALA A 640 -2.13 23.91 -14.04
CA ALA A 640 -2.95 24.44 -12.96
C ALA A 640 -2.51 25.89 -12.68
N SER A 641 -3.36 26.86 -13.00
CA SER A 641 -3.11 28.25 -12.66
C SER A 641 -3.14 28.35 -11.14
N VAL A 642 -1.98 28.56 -10.53
CA VAL A 642 -1.90 29.02 -9.15
C VAL A 642 -2.62 30.36 -9.11
N LYS A 643 -3.87 30.37 -8.64
CA LYS A 643 -4.51 31.61 -8.21
C LYS A 643 -3.76 32.05 -6.97
N HIS A 644 -2.82 32.98 -7.12
CA HIS A 644 -2.50 33.85 -6.00
C HIS A 644 -3.79 34.59 -5.66
N GLY A 645 -4.27 34.38 -4.44
CA GLY A 645 -5.25 35.28 -3.86
C GLY A 645 -4.51 36.59 -3.62
N ASP A 646 -4.59 37.49 -4.59
CA ASP A 646 -4.39 38.90 -4.32
C ASP A 646 -5.64 39.31 -3.53
N ASP A 647 -5.51 39.28 -2.20
CA ASP A 647 -6.33 40.09 -1.31
C ASP A 647 -5.95 41.55 -1.63
N ASP A 648 -6.57 42.13 -2.65
CA ASP A 648 -6.60 43.57 -2.82
C ASP A 648 -7.49 44.13 -1.71
N ASP A 649 -6.83 44.72 -0.72
CA ASP A 649 -7.43 45.58 0.30
C ASP A 649 -8.18 46.73 -0.41
N ASP A 650 -9.51 46.63 -0.45
CA ASP A 650 -10.39 47.76 -0.73
C ASP A 650 -10.29 48.76 0.44
N GLU A 651 -9.43 49.77 0.30
CA GLU A 651 -9.52 51.02 1.05
C GLU A 651 -10.75 51.80 0.55
N ASP A 652 -11.85 51.72 1.31
CA ASP A 652 -13.03 52.58 1.14
C ASP A 652 -12.75 54.04 1.61
N GLU A 653 -13.05 54.99 0.71
CA GLU A 653 -13.29 56.43 0.99
C GLU A 653 -14.61 56.69 1.74
#